data_AF-A0A268TNB5-F1
#
_entry.id   AF-A0A268TNB5-F1
#
_cell.length_a   1.000
_cell.length_b   1.000
_cell.length_c   1.000
_cell.angle_alpha   90.00
_cell.angle_beta   90.00
_cell.angle_gamma   90.00
#
_symmetry.space_group_name_H-M   'P 1'
#
loop_
_entity.id
_entity.type
_entity.pdbx_description
1 polymer ?
#
loop_
_entity_poly.entity_id
_entity_poly.type
_entity_poly.pdbx_seq_one_letter_code
_entity_poly.pdbx_strand_id
1 'polypeptide(L)'
;MKILGLDIGITSIGWALIQADKTFKQNNQIIDCGVRLFTQAENPKNGESLALPRREARSARRIIKRRKARILQIKKLLCKHFGFEFEAFLPKEASLPRFFQTNKEFLSPWELRSLGLDRKLNDVEFGRVLLHIAKRRGYNDLSLVVSEKEEDKKSEKFILDSIQENKNQMQAKGYRTIGEMMFKEYYLKEVAKGLYENVRNRNKKDKQSDASKKTETKEEKKENYKRSVGRKELQEEIGHIFEAQRRFGNQKASATFQAAYEKIAFYQRELKSFENKLGSCEFYPEEKRASKCCYSAEEFINLTKIINTLKNLESKTGEVYPKEIIKEILDGAKKVKSGLSYKKLREILKLDEKIPFQDSKLDYIAKGKKVETAIFIKFEKYHRLKDYLQDLEAEFNSLDIKTLDNIIQIITFNKSPKDIKTKLSKQNISKSLQEKLIANTLGFNQSIRLSLKALDEILPLMREGKRYDEAIEETGLKMKKKNTKSILLPPLTETEFSDTLNPVVNRAIAQCRKVINAVIKKYGKVHKIHLEFTREIGKNFKDRSKILKEQQENYDRNQEALKICKEIGLAENGRNILKVKLWIRQDEFCVYSGKKIELIDLKDEKLLDIDHIYPLSRSLDDSQNNKVLVFRRINQGDKGNKTPYEWIGHDAKKWDELIKRINTMKKLPRSVKKKIVDKNFTDKKEGDRAEFLARNLNDTSYINRLISQYLASYLEFLPLDDAEDVTQKAGTKGSKKHVLTLGGSLTSLLRHYWGLDAKNRNTHLHHAQDALIIAFATDGNIQSFSKYLQSKEEEYKKKADSKEKAEDLKNSDNKTKKSLERPLENFNSEVQERINKIFVSKAPRRNVTGALHEQTIRSKEDYFKEYGGIEGVEKAIKLGKIRQIDQGIVDNDGMVRSDIFRSKDKGEYYVVPVYTYDVAIGKLPNKAIVSGKDKTGVIKDWIEMDDNYEFCFSLFKDDLVQIQTNKMPQSVYAYFVGTSSSTAGLTFRHHSNVLKEDEKDFFKADSASGFLLQSGIRKLKIFKKCVVSALGEISEARLEPREDVRLKTTKKKR
;
A
#
# COMPACT_ATOMS: atom_id res chain seq x y z
N MET A 1 6.88 -34.25 19.74
CA MET A 1 7.41 -33.01 19.13
C MET A 1 6.57 -31.81 19.57
N LYS A 2 7.24 -30.71 19.93
CA LYS A 2 6.60 -29.40 20.17
C LYS A 2 6.50 -28.62 18.86
N ILE A 3 5.29 -28.24 18.46
CA ILE A 3 5.03 -27.59 17.17
C ILE A 3 4.24 -26.31 17.39
N LEU A 4 4.73 -25.19 16.86
CA LEU A 4 4.07 -23.89 16.92
C LEU A 4 3.41 -23.57 15.57
N GLY A 5 2.08 -23.54 15.53
CA GLY A 5 1.29 -23.06 14.40
C GLY A 5 1.03 -21.56 14.46
N LEU A 6 1.14 -20.87 13.33
CA LEU A 6 0.95 -19.42 13.21
C LEU A 6 0.06 -19.07 12.00
N ASP A 7 -1.10 -18.47 12.25
CA ASP A 7 -1.94 -17.81 11.22
C ASP A 7 -1.62 -16.31 11.20
N ILE A 8 -0.96 -15.81 10.15
CA ILE A 8 -0.42 -14.45 10.11
C ILE A 8 -1.18 -13.57 9.11
N GLY A 9 -1.97 -12.64 9.67
CA GLY A 9 -2.75 -11.64 8.95
C GLY A 9 -2.10 -10.24 8.90
N ILE A 10 -2.87 -9.29 8.37
CA ILE A 10 -2.46 -7.86 8.25
C ILE A 10 -2.56 -7.13 9.60
N THR A 11 -3.48 -7.56 10.47
CA THR A 11 -3.80 -6.94 11.77
C THR A 11 -3.91 -7.94 12.91
N SER A 12 -3.68 -9.22 12.65
CA SER A 12 -3.86 -10.32 13.60
C SER A 12 -2.80 -11.40 13.41
N ILE A 13 -2.48 -12.10 14.50
CA ILE A 13 -1.71 -13.35 14.51
C ILE A 13 -2.45 -14.34 15.40
N GLY A 14 -2.96 -15.41 14.82
CA GLY A 14 -3.35 -16.60 15.56
C GLY A 14 -2.10 -17.42 15.87
N TRP A 15 -2.00 -17.97 17.07
CA TRP A 15 -0.91 -18.88 17.42
C TRP A 15 -1.44 -20.07 18.22
N ALA A 16 -0.82 -21.23 18.03
CA ALA A 16 -1.12 -22.44 18.77
C ALA A 16 0.14 -23.27 18.98
N LEU A 17 0.36 -23.74 20.20
CA LEU A 17 1.43 -24.66 20.54
C LEU A 17 0.80 -26.02 20.86
N ILE A 18 1.30 -27.06 20.19
CA ILE A 18 0.86 -28.43 20.40
C ILE A 18 2.05 -29.32 20.77
N GLN A 19 1.74 -30.41 21.45
CA GLN A 19 2.59 -31.59 21.54
C GLN A 19 1.97 -32.65 20.63
N ALA A 20 2.74 -33.20 19.71
CA ALA A 20 2.31 -34.31 18.87
C ALA A 20 3.30 -35.47 18.95
N ASP A 21 2.82 -36.71 18.86
CA ASP A 21 3.69 -37.87 18.69
C ASP A 21 4.23 -37.94 17.25
N LYS A 22 5.01 -38.98 16.93
CA LYS A 22 5.59 -39.14 15.59
C LYS A 22 4.52 -39.37 14.51
N THR A 23 3.44 -40.06 14.87
CA THR A 23 2.44 -40.49 13.91
C THR A 23 1.32 -39.47 13.71
N PHE A 24 1.23 -38.46 14.59
CA PHE A 24 0.10 -37.57 14.75
C PHE A 24 -1.22 -38.33 14.97
N LYS A 25 -1.16 -39.58 15.48
CA LYS A 25 -2.35 -40.43 15.69
C LYS A 25 -2.65 -40.67 17.16
N GLN A 26 -1.66 -40.62 18.05
CA GLN A 26 -1.84 -40.96 19.46
C GLN A 26 -1.10 -39.96 20.36
N ASN A 27 -1.60 -39.71 21.56
CA ASN A 27 -0.95 -38.83 22.56
C ASN A 27 -0.67 -37.39 22.09
N ASN A 28 -1.46 -36.91 21.12
CA ASN A 28 -1.47 -35.50 20.74
C ASN A 28 -2.13 -34.67 21.85
N GLN A 29 -1.69 -33.41 22.00
CA GLN A 29 -2.25 -32.50 22.99
C GLN A 29 -2.14 -31.05 22.54
N ILE A 30 -3.20 -30.27 22.77
CA ILE A 30 -3.14 -28.80 22.68
C ILE A 30 -2.50 -28.27 23.98
N ILE A 31 -1.31 -27.67 23.88
CA ILE A 31 -0.64 -27.06 25.03
C ILE A 31 -1.28 -25.70 25.33
N ASP A 32 -1.31 -24.81 24.33
CA ASP A 32 -1.84 -23.46 24.48
C ASP A 32 -2.17 -22.82 23.11
N CYS A 33 -3.03 -21.82 23.09
CA CYS A 33 -3.34 -21.05 21.89
C CYS A 33 -3.83 -19.64 22.22
N GLY A 34 -3.76 -18.74 21.23
CA GLY A 34 -4.22 -17.38 21.43
C GLY A 34 -4.23 -16.53 20.17
N VAL A 35 -4.60 -15.27 20.35
CA VAL A 35 -4.68 -14.29 19.25
C VAL A 35 -4.01 -12.99 19.68
N ARG A 36 -3.16 -12.46 18.80
CA ARG A 36 -2.50 -11.16 18.95
C ARG A 36 -2.94 -10.19 17.86
N LEU A 37 -3.65 -9.13 18.26
CA LEU A 37 -4.06 -8.03 17.40
C LEU A 37 -3.07 -6.87 17.41
N PHE A 38 -2.93 -6.21 16.28
CA PHE A 38 -2.11 -5.02 16.11
C PHE A 38 -2.65 -4.10 15.03
N THR A 39 -2.31 -2.82 15.12
CA THR A 39 -2.77 -1.84 14.12
C THR A 39 -2.04 -1.99 12.80
N GLN A 40 -2.75 -1.89 11.68
CA GLN A 40 -2.20 -1.85 10.33
C GLN A 40 -1.17 -0.71 10.15
N ALA A 41 -0.11 -0.94 9.38
CA ALA A 41 1.02 0.00 9.20
C ALA A 41 0.84 1.04 8.08
N GLU A 42 -0.41 1.24 7.65
CA GLU A 42 -0.84 2.15 6.62
C GLU A 42 -2.23 2.67 6.99
N ASN A 43 -2.68 3.72 6.32
CA ASN A 43 -4.02 4.25 6.50
C ASN A 43 -5.05 3.25 5.93
N PRO A 44 -5.99 2.73 6.74
CA PRO A 44 -6.96 1.73 6.27
C PRO A 44 -7.87 2.21 5.14
N LYS A 45 -8.08 3.53 5.01
CA LYS A 45 -9.01 4.09 4.01
C LYS A 45 -8.41 4.22 2.62
N ASN A 46 -7.10 4.47 2.51
CA ASN A 46 -6.46 4.77 1.21
C ASN A 46 -5.10 4.09 1.00
N GLY A 47 -4.60 3.32 1.96
CA GLY A 47 -3.34 2.57 1.85
C GLY A 47 -2.08 3.43 1.94
N GLU A 48 -2.21 4.72 2.22
CA GLU A 48 -1.06 5.59 2.32
C GLU A 48 -0.20 5.26 3.55
N SER A 49 1.11 5.48 3.43
CA SER A 49 2.02 5.31 4.55
C SER A 49 1.63 6.23 5.71
N LEU A 50 1.64 5.72 6.94
CA LEU A 50 1.49 6.53 8.16
C LEU A 50 2.57 7.63 8.27
N ALA A 51 3.67 7.52 7.53
CA ALA A 51 4.72 8.54 7.47
C ALA A 51 4.46 9.65 6.43
N LEU A 52 3.46 9.50 5.55
CA LEU A 52 3.15 10.48 4.50
C LEU A 52 2.69 11.83 5.08
N PRO A 53 1.72 11.90 6.03
CA PRO A 53 1.32 13.18 6.62
C PRO A 53 2.49 13.92 7.27
N ARG A 54 3.39 13.18 7.95
CA ARG A 54 4.62 13.74 8.53
C ARG A 54 5.56 14.30 7.46
N ARG A 55 5.68 13.63 6.31
CA ARG A 55 6.52 14.05 5.17
C ARG A 55 5.98 15.32 4.54
N GLU A 56 4.68 15.39 4.30
CA GLU A 56 3.98 16.55 3.73
C GLU A 56 4.08 17.76 4.65
N ALA A 57 3.75 17.60 5.93
CA ALA A 57 3.88 18.67 6.92
C ALA A 57 5.33 19.19 7.02
N ARG A 58 6.33 18.30 6.95
CA ARG A 58 7.75 18.69 6.90
C ARG A 58 8.07 19.49 5.64
N SER A 59 7.54 19.08 4.49
CA SER A 59 7.69 19.79 3.22
C SER A 59 7.08 21.19 3.30
N ALA A 60 5.82 21.30 3.75
CA ALA A 60 5.13 22.57 3.93
C ALA A 60 5.88 23.52 4.89
N ARG A 61 6.34 23.03 6.04
CA ARG A 61 7.17 23.83 6.98
C ARG A 61 8.44 24.37 6.31
N ARG A 62 9.12 23.56 5.50
CA ARG A 62 10.32 23.99 4.76
C ARG A 62 9.98 25.03 3.70
N ILE A 63 8.88 24.86 2.97
CA ILE A 63 8.41 25.82 1.96
C ILE A 63 8.09 27.16 2.62
N ILE A 64 7.33 27.17 3.73
CA ILE A 64 6.96 28.38 4.47
C ILE A 64 8.22 29.05 5.06
N LYS A 65 9.09 28.31 5.75
CA LYS A 65 10.33 28.86 6.33
C LYS A 65 11.20 29.52 5.27
N ARG A 66 11.38 28.87 4.11
CA ARG A 66 12.19 29.40 3.01
C ARG A 66 11.54 30.60 2.33
N ARG A 67 10.21 30.60 2.16
CA ARG A 67 9.48 31.77 1.66
C ARG A 67 9.65 32.95 2.61
N LYS A 68 9.47 32.77 3.92
CA LYS A 68 9.70 33.81 4.94
C LYS A 68 11.13 34.34 4.89
N ALA A 69 12.14 33.46 4.86
CA ALA A 69 13.55 33.86 4.78
C ALA A 69 13.87 34.66 3.50
N ARG A 70 13.36 34.21 2.34
CA ARG A 70 13.52 34.93 1.08
C ARG A 70 12.91 36.33 1.13
N ILE A 71 11.66 36.44 1.60
CA ILE A 71 10.99 37.75 1.73
C ILE A 71 11.73 38.66 2.70
N LEU A 72 12.25 38.12 3.81
CA LEU A 72 13.08 38.89 4.73
C LEU A 72 14.35 39.43 4.06
N GLN A 73 15.03 38.60 3.26
CA GLN A 73 16.21 39.04 2.49
C GLN A 73 15.87 40.12 1.46
N ILE A 74 14.74 39.99 0.76
CA ILE A 74 14.25 41.03 -0.16
C ILE A 74 13.94 42.32 0.60
N LYS A 75 13.23 42.26 1.75
CA LYS A 75 12.98 43.46 2.57
C LYS A 75 14.29 44.16 2.96
N LYS A 76 15.29 43.41 3.44
CA LYS A 76 16.61 43.96 3.79
C LYS A 76 17.33 44.57 2.58
N LEU A 77 17.25 43.91 1.42
CA LEU A 77 17.80 44.44 0.17
C LEU A 77 17.12 45.77 -0.19
N LEU A 78 15.78 45.86 -0.09
CA LEU A 78 15.02 47.08 -0.35
C LEU A 78 15.37 48.19 0.64
N CYS A 79 15.51 47.89 1.94
CA CYS A 79 15.94 48.88 2.95
C CYS A 79 17.30 49.47 2.58
N LYS A 80 18.28 48.60 2.28
CA LYS A 80 19.64 49.02 1.90
C LYS A 80 19.66 49.87 0.63
N HIS A 81 18.82 49.53 -0.35
CA HIS A 81 18.85 50.16 -1.67
C HIS A 81 18.04 51.46 -1.75
N PHE A 82 16.89 51.52 -1.07
CA PHE A 82 15.97 52.66 -1.15
C PHE A 82 15.97 53.55 0.11
N GLY A 83 16.62 53.12 1.20
CA GLY A 83 16.61 53.86 2.48
C GLY A 83 15.34 53.68 3.29
N PHE A 84 14.62 52.56 3.11
CA PHE A 84 13.40 52.30 3.90
C PHE A 84 13.73 51.81 5.32
N GLU A 85 12.96 52.29 6.29
CA GLU A 85 12.90 51.70 7.63
C GLU A 85 12.28 50.30 7.59
N PHE A 86 12.88 49.34 8.30
CA PHE A 86 12.43 47.95 8.27
C PHE A 86 11.01 47.78 8.84
N GLU A 87 10.64 48.63 9.79
CA GLU A 87 9.35 48.77 10.45
C GLU A 87 8.24 49.08 9.44
N ALA A 88 8.55 49.72 8.31
CA ALA A 88 7.58 50.00 7.25
C ALA A 88 6.99 48.70 6.63
N PHE A 89 7.69 47.57 6.77
CA PHE A 89 7.27 46.26 6.29
C PHE A 89 6.62 45.38 7.36
N LEU A 90 6.50 45.87 8.59
CA LEU A 90 5.88 45.16 9.71
C LEU A 90 4.49 45.74 9.98
N PRO A 91 3.51 44.89 10.34
CA PRO A 91 2.23 45.39 10.82
C PRO A 91 2.44 46.10 12.16
N LYS A 92 1.71 47.19 12.39
CA LYS A 92 1.53 47.78 13.73
C LYS A 92 0.15 47.36 14.22
N GLU A 93 0.10 46.62 15.32
CA GLU A 93 -1.16 46.11 15.90
C GLU A 93 -2.03 45.36 14.88
N ALA A 94 -3.32 45.73 14.75
CA ALA A 94 -4.27 45.16 13.80
C ALA A 94 -4.20 45.78 12.39
N SER A 95 -3.30 46.73 12.14
CA SER A 95 -3.19 47.44 10.85
C SER A 95 -2.22 46.77 9.87
N LEU A 96 -2.48 46.96 8.57
CA LEU A 96 -1.55 46.55 7.52
C LEU A 96 -0.22 47.30 7.63
N PRO A 97 0.92 46.69 7.23
CA PRO A 97 2.19 47.42 7.16
C PRO A 97 2.05 48.67 6.30
N ARG A 98 2.78 49.75 6.61
CA ARG A 98 2.74 51.03 5.88
C ARG A 98 2.87 50.84 4.36
N PHE A 99 3.72 49.90 3.93
CA PHE A 99 3.89 49.50 2.53
C PHE A 99 2.65 48.95 1.81
N PHE A 100 1.60 48.59 2.55
CA PHE A 100 0.40 47.94 2.05
C PHE A 100 -0.88 48.55 2.63
N GLN A 101 -0.81 49.71 3.28
CA GLN A 101 -1.99 50.44 3.72
C GLN A 101 -2.83 50.83 2.49
N THR A 102 -4.13 50.58 2.56
CA THR A 102 -5.07 50.81 1.47
C THR A 102 -5.78 52.15 1.67
N ASN A 103 -5.78 52.99 0.64
CA ASN A 103 -6.54 54.23 0.53
C ASN A 103 -7.20 54.30 -0.85
N LYS A 104 -7.92 55.39 -1.17
CA LYS A 104 -8.57 55.55 -2.49
C LYS A 104 -7.59 55.53 -3.67
N GLU A 105 -6.33 55.88 -3.43
CA GLU A 105 -5.25 55.92 -4.44
C GLU A 105 -4.42 54.62 -4.48
N PHE A 106 -4.82 53.58 -3.73
CA PHE A 106 -4.05 52.36 -3.63
C PHE A 106 -4.10 51.56 -4.94
N LEU A 107 -2.99 51.60 -5.67
CA LEU A 107 -2.81 50.75 -6.85
C LEU A 107 -2.42 49.34 -6.43
N SER A 108 -3.04 48.33 -7.02
CA SER A 108 -2.71 46.94 -6.68
C SER A 108 -1.32 46.53 -7.18
N PRO A 109 -0.64 45.55 -6.58
CA PRO A 109 0.64 45.06 -7.13
C PRO A 109 0.54 44.47 -8.54
N TRP A 110 -0.66 44.06 -9.00
CA TRP A 110 -0.87 43.61 -10.38
C TRP A 110 -0.94 44.78 -11.35
N GLU A 111 -1.65 45.83 -10.96
CA GLU A 111 -1.74 47.08 -11.70
C GLU A 111 -0.38 47.76 -11.81
N LEU A 112 0.36 47.85 -10.70
CA LEU A 112 1.72 48.41 -10.69
C LEU A 112 2.70 47.63 -11.57
N ARG A 113 2.50 46.31 -11.76
CA ARG A 113 3.31 45.51 -12.69
C ARG A 113 3.05 45.89 -14.14
N SER A 114 1.82 46.27 -14.49
CA SER A 114 1.49 46.80 -15.82
C SER A 114 1.98 48.23 -15.97
N LEU A 115 1.65 49.12 -15.04
CA LEU A 115 2.04 50.54 -15.07
C LEU A 115 3.55 50.74 -15.03
N GLY A 116 4.31 49.83 -14.40
CA GLY A 116 5.76 49.86 -14.39
C GLY A 116 6.41 49.69 -15.77
N LEU A 117 5.64 49.32 -16.79
CA LEU A 117 6.08 49.29 -18.19
C LEU A 117 5.78 50.60 -18.94
N ASP A 118 4.91 51.45 -18.39
CA ASP A 118 4.35 52.64 -19.05
C ASP A 118 4.75 53.96 -18.37
N ARG A 119 5.21 53.91 -17.10
CA ARG A 119 5.68 55.08 -16.37
C ARG A 119 6.76 54.75 -15.35
N LYS A 120 7.46 55.77 -14.87
CA LYS A 120 8.30 55.69 -13.66
C LYS A 120 7.42 55.34 -12.44
N LEU A 121 7.82 54.31 -11.70
CA LEU A 121 7.26 53.97 -10.39
C LEU A 121 8.04 54.70 -9.31
N ASN A 122 7.35 55.16 -8.27
CA ASN A 122 8.04 55.65 -7.07
C ASN A 122 8.65 54.47 -6.28
N ASP A 123 9.50 54.78 -5.31
CA ASP A 123 10.27 53.77 -4.58
C ASP A 123 9.35 52.74 -3.86
N VAL A 124 8.24 53.20 -3.30
CA VAL A 124 7.28 52.34 -2.59
C VAL A 124 6.55 51.44 -3.58
N GLU A 125 6.07 51.98 -4.70
CA GLU A 125 5.42 51.23 -5.78
C GLU A 125 6.36 50.16 -6.35
N PHE A 126 7.60 50.52 -6.65
CA PHE A 126 8.58 49.60 -7.21
C PHE A 126 8.93 48.49 -6.19
N GLY A 127 9.12 48.85 -4.92
CA GLY A 127 9.31 47.88 -3.84
C GLY A 127 8.14 46.90 -3.68
N ARG A 128 6.89 47.36 -3.86
CA ARG A 128 5.68 46.50 -3.81
C ARG A 128 5.65 45.49 -4.96
N VAL A 129 6.03 45.90 -6.18
CA VAL A 129 6.15 45.00 -7.34
C VAL A 129 7.17 43.89 -7.06
N LEU A 130 8.36 44.25 -6.59
CA LEU A 130 9.44 43.31 -6.28
C LEU A 130 9.06 42.34 -5.14
N LEU A 131 8.43 42.83 -4.08
CA LEU A 131 7.93 41.96 -3.00
C LEU A 131 6.85 41.00 -3.48
N HIS A 132 5.97 41.45 -4.37
CA HIS A 132 4.89 40.64 -4.91
C HIS A 132 5.44 39.46 -5.74
N ILE A 133 6.34 39.73 -6.68
CA ILE A 133 6.97 38.70 -7.54
C ILE A 133 7.82 37.74 -6.68
N ALA A 134 8.64 38.25 -5.75
CA ALA A 134 9.45 37.40 -4.87
C ALA A 134 8.60 36.49 -3.96
N LYS A 135 7.40 36.92 -3.55
CA LYS A 135 6.47 36.11 -2.75
C LYS A 135 5.88 34.98 -3.57
N ARG A 136 5.56 35.24 -4.84
CA ARG A 136 4.89 34.35 -5.80
C ARG A 136 5.74 34.11 -7.04
N ARG A 137 6.94 33.59 -6.85
CA ARG A 137 7.99 33.43 -7.88
C ARG A 137 7.78 32.32 -8.92
N GLY A 138 6.53 31.96 -9.20
CA GLY A 138 6.18 30.97 -10.22
C GLY A 138 6.63 29.53 -9.96
N TYR A 139 6.04 28.62 -10.73
CA TYR A 139 6.46 27.23 -10.80
C TYR A 139 7.76 27.13 -11.59
N ASN A 140 8.71 26.33 -11.13
CA ASN A 140 9.90 26.01 -11.92
C ASN A 140 9.98 24.51 -12.01
N ASP A 141 10.09 24.02 -13.24
CA ASP A 141 10.26 22.62 -13.48
C ASP A 141 11.71 22.23 -13.17
N LEU A 142 11.97 21.84 -11.92
CA LEU A 142 13.24 21.18 -11.59
C LEU A 142 13.30 19.77 -12.20
N SER A 143 12.19 19.25 -12.71
CA SER A 143 12.10 17.99 -13.45
C SER A 143 12.15 18.23 -14.95
N LEU A 144 13.25 18.80 -15.44
CA LEU A 144 13.72 18.44 -16.78
C LEU A 144 13.90 16.92 -16.95
N VAL A 145 13.80 16.16 -15.85
CA VAL A 145 13.64 14.71 -15.74
C VAL A 145 12.22 14.28 -16.15
N VAL A 146 12.07 13.76 -17.38
CA VAL A 146 10.88 13.02 -17.81
C VAL A 146 10.76 11.73 -16.97
N SER A 147 9.95 11.73 -15.90
CA SER A 147 9.56 10.51 -15.19
C SER A 147 8.43 9.75 -15.89
N GLU A 148 8.56 8.42 -15.97
CA GLU A 148 7.75 7.51 -16.81
C GLU A 148 6.40 7.07 -16.19
N LYS A 149 6.04 7.52 -14.98
CA LYS A 149 4.79 7.10 -14.32
C LYS A 149 3.69 8.16 -14.46
N GLU A 150 2.66 7.86 -15.24
CA GLU A 150 1.53 8.76 -15.53
C GLU A 150 0.61 9.05 -14.33
N GLU A 151 0.50 8.12 -13.35
CA GLU A 151 -0.48 8.24 -12.26
C GLU A 151 -0.12 9.35 -11.24
N ASP A 152 1.17 9.63 -10.99
CA ASP A 152 1.64 10.64 -10.03
C ASP A 152 1.68 12.07 -10.60
N LYS A 153 1.45 12.25 -11.92
CA LYS A 153 1.70 13.51 -12.66
C LYS A 153 0.47 14.37 -12.93
N LYS A 154 -0.73 13.97 -12.52
CA LYS A 154 -1.95 14.65 -13.01
C LYS A 154 -1.96 16.15 -12.69
N SER A 155 -1.64 16.58 -11.46
CA SER A 155 -1.61 18.00 -11.08
C SER A 155 -0.45 18.78 -11.68
N GLU A 156 0.77 18.23 -11.71
CA GLU A 156 1.94 18.89 -12.32
C GLU A 156 1.75 19.11 -13.82
N LYS A 157 1.16 18.12 -14.52
CA LYS A 157 0.80 18.27 -15.92
C LYS A 157 -0.19 19.41 -16.14
N PHE A 158 -1.25 19.52 -15.32
CA PHE A 158 -2.19 20.65 -15.43
C PHE A 158 -1.51 22.00 -15.19
N ILE A 159 -0.56 22.09 -14.25
CA ILE A 159 0.21 23.33 -14.02
C ILE A 159 1.04 23.68 -15.25
N LEU A 160 1.77 22.73 -15.83
CA LEU A 160 2.60 22.94 -17.02
C LEU A 160 1.75 23.31 -18.24
N ASP A 161 0.65 22.60 -18.47
CA ASP A 161 -0.30 22.89 -19.55
C ASP A 161 -0.87 24.31 -19.40
N SER A 162 -1.28 24.71 -18.19
CA SER A 162 -1.77 26.07 -17.93
C SER A 162 -0.70 27.15 -18.11
N ILE A 163 0.56 26.88 -17.75
CA ILE A 163 1.67 27.82 -17.99
C ILE A 163 1.88 28.02 -19.49
N GLN A 164 1.87 26.94 -20.26
CA GLN A 164 2.03 27.00 -21.72
C GLN A 164 0.84 27.72 -22.38
N GLU A 165 -0.38 27.43 -21.95
CA GLU A 165 -1.60 28.10 -22.44
C GLU A 165 -1.57 29.61 -22.14
N ASN A 166 -1.17 30.00 -20.93
CA ASN A 166 -0.99 31.40 -20.56
C ASN A 166 0.10 32.09 -21.40
N LYS A 167 1.21 31.39 -21.69
CA LYS A 167 2.26 31.92 -22.56
C LYS A 167 1.75 32.14 -23.99
N ASN A 168 1.03 31.17 -24.55
CA ASN A 168 0.44 31.28 -25.87
C ASN A 168 -0.58 32.42 -25.93
N GLN A 169 -1.41 32.56 -24.89
CA GLN A 169 -2.38 33.66 -24.77
C GLN A 169 -1.69 35.03 -24.69
N MET A 170 -0.61 35.13 -23.92
CA MET A 170 0.19 36.36 -23.80
C MET A 170 0.70 36.81 -25.18
N GLN A 171 1.26 35.87 -25.95
CA GLN A 171 1.78 36.12 -27.30
C GLN A 171 0.66 36.46 -28.29
N ALA A 172 -0.40 35.65 -28.34
CA ALA A 172 -1.50 35.83 -29.30
C ALA A 172 -2.25 37.17 -29.11
N LYS A 173 -2.32 37.67 -27.89
CA LYS A 173 -2.97 38.95 -27.55
C LYS A 173 -1.99 40.14 -27.47
N GLY A 174 -0.71 39.93 -27.76
CA GLY A 174 0.29 41.01 -27.81
C GLY A 174 0.63 41.64 -26.46
N TYR A 175 0.51 40.92 -25.35
CA TYR A 175 0.91 41.42 -24.04
C TYR A 175 2.44 41.37 -23.87
N ARG A 176 3.05 42.41 -23.27
CA ARG A 176 4.51 42.53 -23.10
C ARG A 176 5.05 41.58 -22.03
N THR A 177 4.27 41.38 -20.96
CA THR A 177 4.67 40.53 -19.83
C THR A 177 3.50 39.71 -19.30
N ILE A 178 3.82 38.63 -18.59
CA ILE A 178 2.80 37.79 -17.96
C ILE A 178 2.05 38.54 -16.85
N GLY A 179 2.71 39.48 -16.16
CA GLY A 179 2.10 40.38 -15.19
C GLY A 179 1.03 41.29 -15.80
N GLU A 180 1.34 41.90 -16.95
CA GLU A 180 0.40 42.73 -17.72
C GLU A 180 -0.82 41.91 -18.17
N MET A 181 -0.60 40.72 -18.74
CA MET A 181 -1.69 39.82 -19.12
C MET A 181 -2.55 39.45 -17.91
N MET A 182 -1.93 39.07 -16.80
CA MET A 182 -2.66 38.66 -15.59
C MET A 182 -3.50 39.80 -14.99
N PHE A 183 -3.00 41.03 -15.06
CA PHE A 183 -3.75 42.22 -14.67
C PHE A 183 -4.95 42.44 -15.60
N LYS A 184 -4.74 42.50 -16.92
CA LYS A 184 -5.78 42.84 -17.91
C LYS A 184 -6.84 41.73 -18.04
N GLU A 185 -6.42 40.47 -18.07
CA GLU A 185 -7.33 39.34 -18.35
C GLU A 185 -8.05 38.79 -17.12
N TYR A 186 -7.47 38.97 -15.92
CA TYR A 186 -8.03 38.40 -14.70
C TYR A 186 -8.34 39.45 -13.64
N TYR A 187 -7.39 40.30 -13.26
CA TYR A 187 -7.63 41.26 -12.16
C TYR A 187 -8.73 42.27 -12.51
N LEU A 188 -8.62 42.97 -13.65
CA LEU A 188 -9.61 43.98 -14.06
C LEU A 188 -11.01 43.40 -14.23
N LYS A 189 -11.13 42.16 -14.75
CA LYS A 189 -12.43 41.51 -14.94
C LYS A 189 -13.11 41.11 -13.63
N GLU A 190 -12.36 40.80 -12.58
CA GLU A 190 -12.96 40.54 -11.26
C GLU A 190 -13.38 41.86 -10.60
N VAL A 191 -12.54 42.90 -10.69
CA VAL A 191 -12.87 44.24 -10.18
C VAL A 191 -14.13 44.80 -10.84
N ALA A 192 -14.29 44.61 -12.16
CA ALA A 192 -15.49 45.01 -12.90
C ALA A 192 -16.78 44.30 -12.42
N LYS A 193 -16.65 43.17 -11.72
CA LYS A 193 -17.78 42.44 -11.09
C LYS A 193 -18.02 42.86 -9.63
N GLY A 194 -17.40 43.95 -9.17
CA GLY A 194 -17.43 44.38 -7.77
C GLY A 194 -16.58 43.51 -6.83
N LEU A 195 -15.76 42.59 -7.38
CA LEU A 195 -14.93 41.68 -6.62
C LEU A 195 -13.49 42.18 -6.59
N TYR A 196 -13.10 42.84 -5.50
CA TYR A 196 -11.70 43.21 -5.22
C TYR A 196 -10.88 41.98 -4.82
N GLU A 197 -10.76 41.04 -5.76
CA GLU A 197 -10.17 39.74 -5.50
C GLU A 197 -8.74 39.61 -6.04
N ASN A 198 -7.93 38.78 -5.38
CA ASN A 198 -6.60 38.46 -5.88
C ASN A 198 -6.71 37.56 -7.13
N VAL A 199 -5.78 37.70 -8.08
CA VAL A 199 -5.58 36.78 -9.23
C VAL A 199 -5.04 35.41 -8.77
N ARG A 200 -5.75 34.73 -7.87
CA ARG A 200 -5.40 33.39 -7.37
C ARG A 200 -6.25 32.34 -8.07
N ASN A 201 -5.66 31.17 -8.26
CA ASN A 201 -6.42 29.96 -8.52
C ASN A 201 -7.40 29.73 -7.36
N ARG A 202 -8.69 29.52 -7.67
CA ARG A 202 -9.72 29.19 -6.69
C ARG A 202 -9.91 27.68 -6.68
N ASN A 203 -9.93 27.06 -5.51
CA ASN A 203 -10.48 25.73 -5.36
C ASN A 203 -11.99 25.89 -5.13
N LYS A 204 -12.84 25.35 -6.01
CA LYS A 204 -14.31 25.35 -5.83
C LYS A 204 -14.78 24.69 -4.51
N LYS A 205 -13.91 23.94 -3.82
CA LYS A 205 -14.21 23.29 -2.53
C LYS A 205 -14.49 24.24 -1.37
N ASP A 206 -14.02 25.49 -1.43
CA ASP A 206 -14.22 26.45 -0.33
C ASP A 206 -15.67 26.98 -0.23
N LYS A 207 -16.60 26.50 -1.08
CA LYS A 207 -18.03 26.86 -1.06
C LYS A 207 -19.01 25.73 -0.69
N GLN A 208 -18.53 24.52 -0.39
CA GLN A 208 -19.41 23.41 0.00
C GLN A 208 -18.97 22.80 1.33
N SER A 209 -19.63 23.23 2.40
CA SER A 209 -19.83 22.39 3.57
C SER A 209 -20.61 21.14 3.14
N ASP A 210 -20.13 19.99 3.60
CA ASP A 210 -20.77 18.68 3.64
C ASP A 210 -20.76 17.72 2.42
N ALA A 211 -20.15 16.56 2.73
CA ALA A 211 -20.65 15.20 2.52
C ALA A 211 -20.72 14.55 1.13
N SER A 212 -20.35 15.20 0.01
CA SER A 212 -20.21 14.46 -1.26
C SER A 212 -18.82 14.61 -1.88
N LYS A 213 -18.01 13.55 -1.77
CA LYS A 213 -16.79 13.37 -2.60
C LYS A 213 -17.22 13.10 -4.05
N LYS A 214 -17.68 14.13 -4.77
CA LYS A 214 -17.74 14.07 -6.23
C LYS A 214 -16.31 14.12 -6.77
N THR A 215 -15.98 13.18 -7.65
CA THR A 215 -14.71 13.15 -8.36
C THR A 215 -14.67 14.32 -9.33
N GLU A 216 -13.83 15.33 -9.06
CA GLU A 216 -13.65 16.51 -9.94
C GLU A 216 -13.40 16.08 -11.40
N THR A 217 -14.12 16.72 -12.34
CA THR A 217 -13.93 16.48 -13.78
C THR A 217 -12.57 16.99 -14.26
N LYS A 218 -12.18 16.62 -15.48
CA LYS A 218 -10.93 17.08 -16.08
C LYS A 218 -10.95 18.59 -16.35
N GLU A 219 -12.09 19.14 -16.78
CA GLU A 219 -12.24 20.58 -16.98
C GLU A 219 -12.15 21.36 -15.66
N GLU A 220 -12.77 20.87 -14.59
CA GLU A 220 -12.73 21.53 -13.28
C GLU A 220 -11.30 21.60 -12.72
N LYS A 221 -10.50 20.54 -12.91
CA LYS A 221 -9.09 20.54 -12.53
C LYS A 221 -8.28 21.53 -13.34
N LYS A 222 -8.53 21.65 -14.65
CA LYS A 222 -7.85 22.61 -15.51
C LYS A 222 -8.15 24.05 -15.06
N GLU A 223 -9.40 24.35 -14.72
CA GLU A 223 -9.81 25.68 -14.22
C GLU A 223 -9.11 26.02 -12.89
N ASN A 224 -8.90 25.05 -12.00
CA ASN A 224 -8.18 25.24 -10.73
C ASN A 224 -6.69 25.60 -10.90
N TYR A 225 -6.09 25.42 -12.09
CA TYR A 225 -4.68 25.78 -12.36
C TYR A 225 -4.51 26.87 -13.41
N LYS A 226 -5.60 27.42 -13.94
CA LYS A 226 -5.63 28.38 -15.05
C LYS A 226 -4.73 29.60 -14.87
N ARG A 227 -4.59 30.13 -13.65
CA ARG A 227 -3.77 31.33 -13.35
C ARG A 227 -2.32 30.95 -12.93
N SER A 228 -1.84 29.77 -13.31
CA SER A 228 -0.48 29.32 -13.02
C SER A 228 0.54 30.02 -13.91
N VAL A 229 1.64 30.48 -13.30
CA VAL A 229 2.71 31.21 -13.99
C VAL A 229 4.04 30.49 -13.78
N GLY A 230 4.82 30.36 -14.84
CA GLY A 230 6.16 29.80 -14.79
C GLY A 230 7.17 30.80 -14.24
N ARG A 231 8.27 30.28 -13.68
CA ARG A 231 9.31 31.11 -13.08
C ARG A 231 10.08 31.89 -14.13
N LYS A 232 10.31 31.28 -15.29
CA LYS A 232 11.03 31.89 -16.40
C LYS A 232 10.32 33.16 -16.87
N GLU A 233 9.01 33.09 -17.04
CA GLU A 233 8.17 34.21 -17.46
C GLU A 233 8.20 35.37 -16.44
N LEU A 234 8.34 35.07 -15.14
CA LEU A 234 8.52 36.10 -14.11
C LEU A 234 9.94 36.69 -14.07
N GLN A 235 10.95 35.93 -14.49
CA GLN A 235 12.32 36.47 -14.65
C GLN A 235 12.37 37.40 -15.85
N GLU A 236 11.77 37.02 -16.97
CA GLU A 236 11.61 37.85 -18.17
C GLU A 236 10.84 39.14 -17.84
N GLU A 237 9.71 39.04 -17.12
CA GLU A 237 8.95 40.21 -16.66
C GLU A 237 9.79 41.16 -15.79
N ILE A 238 10.59 40.64 -14.87
CA ILE A 238 11.50 41.47 -14.06
C ILE A 238 12.49 42.21 -14.97
N GLY A 239 13.07 41.53 -15.96
CA GLY A 239 13.93 42.15 -16.96
C GLY A 239 13.25 43.33 -17.65
N HIS A 240 12.04 43.11 -18.18
CA HIS A 240 11.27 44.15 -18.87
C HIS A 240 10.89 45.33 -17.97
N ILE A 241 10.47 45.08 -16.72
CA ILE A 241 10.12 46.16 -15.78
C ILE A 241 11.37 46.99 -15.45
N PHE A 242 12.51 46.35 -15.16
CA PHE A 242 13.74 47.08 -14.87
C PHE A 242 14.24 47.90 -16.07
N GLU A 243 14.13 47.36 -17.28
CA GLU A 243 14.45 48.08 -18.51
C GLU A 243 13.56 49.31 -18.72
N ALA A 244 12.24 49.15 -18.58
CA ALA A 244 11.29 50.24 -18.69
C ALA A 244 11.54 51.32 -17.61
N GLN A 245 11.77 50.92 -16.37
CA GLN A 245 12.08 51.85 -15.29
C GLN A 245 13.35 52.67 -15.56
N ARG A 246 14.41 52.05 -16.11
CA ARG A 246 15.61 52.79 -16.55
C ARG A 246 15.29 53.79 -17.66
N ARG A 247 14.50 53.38 -18.65
CA ARG A 247 14.06 54.24 -19.77
C ARG A 247 13.30 55.48 -19.29
N PHE A 248 12.47 55.35 -18.26
CA PHE A 248 11.75 56.46 -17.64
C PHE A 248 12.55 57.23 -16.58
N GLY A 249 13.89 57.08 -16.55
CA GLY A 249 14.75 57.86 -15.65
C GLY A 249 14.72 57.42 -14.18
N ASN A 250 14.43 56.15 -13.90
CA ASN A 250 14.58 55.59 -12.55
C ASN A 250 16.03 55.16 -12.29
N GLN A 251 16.84 56.06 -11.72
CA GLN A 251 18.24 55.80 -11.38
C GLN A 251 18.43 54.65 -10.37
N LYS A 252 17.39 54.35 -9.56
CA LYS A 252 17.42 53.25 -8.59
C LYS A 252 17.15 51.88 -9.23
N ALA A 253 16.80 51.79 -10.51
CA ALA A 253 16.63 50.52 -11.24
C ALA A 253 17.95 50.01 -11.86
N SER A 254 19.05 50.04 -11.09
CA SER A 254 20.39 49.68 -11.57
C SER A 254 20.54 48.18 -11.87
N ALA A 255 21.43 47.84 -12.81
CA ALA A 255 21.71 46.43 -13.20
C ALA A 255 22.25 45.61 -12.02
N THR A 256 23.07 46.22 -11.16
CA THR A 256 23.59 45.59 -9.94
C THR A 256 22.48 45.23 -8.95
N PHE A 257 21.51 46.11 -8.77
CA PHE A 257 20.33 45.86 -7.94
C PHE A 257 19.43 44.79 -8.54
N GLN A 258 19.21 44.81 -9.86
CA GLN A 258 18.47 43.77 -10.58
C GLN A 258 19.08 42.37 -10.33
N ALA A 259 20.39 42.22 -10.54
CA ALA A 259 21.09 40.96 -10.33
C ALA A 259 21.03 40.48 -8.86
N ALA A 260 21.18 41.39 -7.90
CA ALA A 260 21.05 41.09 -6.49
C ALA A 260 19.63 40.62 -6.12
N TYR A 261 18.60 41.27 -6.67
CA TYR A 261 17.20 40.89 -6.51
C TYR A 261 16.93 39.51 -7.11
N GLU A 262 17.29 39.27 -8.37
CA GLU A 262 17.04 38.01 -9.07
C GLU A 262 17.70 36.83 -8.36
N LYS A 263 18.94 37.01 -7.89
CA LYS A 263 19.69 36.01 -7.10
C LYS A 263 18.92 35.60 -5.84
N ILE A 264 18.22 36.51 -5.17
CA ILE A 264 17.45 36.17 -3.96
C ILE A 264 16.04 35.66 -4.33
N ALA A 265 15.34 36.34 -5.24
CA ALA A 265 13.96 36.07 -5.59
C ALA A 265 13.80 34.66 -6.20
N PHE A 266 14.71 34.26 -7.09
CA PHE A 266 14.58 33.05 -7.88
C PHE A 266 15.45 31.88 -7.40
N TYR A 267 16.31 32.09 -6.39
CA TYR A 267 17.15 31.02 -5.81
C TYR A 267 16.34 29.81 -5.35
N GLN A 268 16.76 28.61 -5.79
CA GLN A 268 16.22 27.34 -5.34
C GLN A 268 17.37 26.43 -4.94
N ARG A 269 17.17 25.65 -3.87
CA ARG A 269 18.15 24.64 -3.49
C ARG A 269 18.15 23.51 -4.52
N GLU A 270 19.33 23.06 -4.86
CA GLU A 270 19.55 21.91 -5.74
C GLU A 270 18.92 20.63 -5.16
N LEU A 271 18.62 19.69 -6.07
CA LEU A 271 18.21 18.34 -5.70
C LEU A 271 19.41 17.59 -5.10
N LYS A 272 19.15 16.82 -4.05
CA LYS A 272 20.20 16.03 -3.40
C LYS A 272 20.47 14.75 -4.18
N SER A 273 21.73 14.31 -4.18
CA SER A 273 22.08 12.93 -4.50
C SER A 273 21.31 11.95 -3.62
N PHE A 274 21.01 10.78 -4.18
CA PHE A 274 20.40 9.66 -3.46
C PHE A 274 21.28 8.42 -3.42
N GLU A 275 22.56 8.56 -3.77
CA GLU A 275 23.59 7.53 -3.72
C GLU A 275 23.68 6.82 -2.36
N ASN A 276 23.52 7.58 -1.27
CA ASN A 276 23.51 7.05 0.10
C ASN A 276 22.28 6.17 0.43
N LYS A 277 21.26 6.15 -0.42
CA LYS A 277 20.07 5.29 -0.30
C LYS A 277 20.15 4.06 -1.19
N LEU A 278 21.22 3.92 -1.97
CA LEU A 278 21.44 2.73 -2.79
C LEU A 278 21.86 1.58 -1.89
N GLY A 279 21.12 0.48 -2.02
CA GLY A 279 21.50 -0.79 -1.44
C GLY A 279 22.80 -1.31 -2.05
N SER A 280 23.42 -2.27 -1.37
CA SER A 280 24.64 -2.91 -1.82
C SER A 280 24.38 -4.05 -2.80
N CYS A 281 25.43 -4.45 -3.51
CA CYS A 281 25.41 -5.63 -4.36
C CYS A 281 25.17 -6.91 -3.52
N GLU A 282 24.50 -7.88 -4.14
CA GLU A 282 24.20 -9.19 -3.56
C GLU A 282 25.45 -10.03 -3.26
N PHE A 283 26.50 -9.90 -4.08
CA PHE A 283 27.77 -10.64 -3.92
C PHE A 283 28.89 -9.80 -3.30
N TYR A 284 28.87 -8.48 -3.51
CA TYR A 284 29.88 -7.54 -3.02
C TYR A 284 29.22 -6.47 -2.11
N PRO A 285 29.05 -6.72 -0.80
CA PRO A 285 28.35 -5.80 0.11
C PRO A 285 28.99 -4.41 0.25
N GLU A 286 30.29 -4.31 -0.02
CA GLU A 286 31.05 -3.06 -0.10
C GLU A 286 30.72 -2.23 -1.36
N GLU A 287 30.24 -2.89 -2.42
CA GLU A 287 29.92 -2.26 -3.70
C GLU A 287 28.46 -1.81 -3.77
N LYS A 288 28.24 -0.66 -4.44
CA LYS A 288 26.90 -0.17 -4.72
C LYS A 288 26.28 -0.86 -5.93
N ARG A 289 24.96 -1.00 -5.88
CA ARG A 289 24.15 -1.48 -7.01
C ARG A 289 24.37 -0.64 -8.27
N ALA A 290 24.45 -1.31 -9.42
CA ALA A 290 24.54 -0.68 -10.73
C ALA A 290 23.21 -0.01 -11.12
N SER A 291 23.29 1.12 -11.81
CA SER A 291 22.15 1.75 -12.46
C SER A 291 21.57 0.80 -13.50
N LYS A 292 20.24 0.66 -13.51
CA LYS A 292 19.54 -0.12 -14.56
C LYS A 292 19.66 0.55 -15.93
N CYS A 293 20.08 1.81 -15.97
CA CYS A 293 20.28 2.55 -17.21
C CYS A 293 21.67 2.35 -17.79
N CYS A 294 22.60 1.73 -17.07
CA CYS A 294 23.90 1.32 -17.60
C CYS A 294 23.70 0.30 -18.74
N TYR A 295 24.57 0.37 -19.75
CA TYR A 295 24.58 -0.59 -20.85
C TYR A 295 24.72 -2.02 -20.34
N SER A 296 25.70 -2.29 -19.47
CA SER A 296 25.91 -3.65 -18.93
C SER A 296 24.69 -4.18 -18.17
N ALA A 297 23.95 -3.30 -17.49
CA ALA A 297 22.73 -3.68 -16.78
C ALA A 297 21.55 -3.96 -17.74
N GLU A 298 21.41 -3.16 -18.80
CA GLU A 298 20.39 -3.38 -19.84
C GLU A 298 20.69 -4.64 -20.66
N GLU A 299 21.97 -4.88 -20.96
CA GLU A 299 22.47 -6.10 -21.58
C GLU A 299 22.19 -7.33 -20.72
N PHE A 300 22.52 -7.30 -19.42
CA PHE A 300 22.23 -8.39 -18.48
C PHE A 300 20.75 -8.80 -18.49
N ILE A 301 19.84 -7.82 -18.46
CA ILE A 301 18.39 -8.06 -18.50
C ILE A 301 17.99 -8.70 -19.83
N ASN A 302 18.51 -8.19 -20.95
CA ASN A 302 18.20 -8.70 -22.28
C ASN A 302 18.76 -10.12 -22.48
N LEU A 303 20.02 -10.38 -22.10
CA LEU A 303 20.64 -11.71 -22.14
C LEU A 303 19.85 -12.72 -21.30
N THR A 304 19.45 -12.35 -20.08
CA THR A 304 18.60 -13.21 -19.23
C THR A 304 17.33 -13.62 -19.98
N LYS A 305 16.69 -12.69 -20.71
CA LYS A 305 15.47 -13.00 -21.47
C LYS A 305 15.75 -13.85 -22.70
N ILE A 306 16.82 -13.56 -23.44
CA ILE A 306 17.26 -14.33 -24.61
C ILE A 306 17.50 -15.78 -24.19
N ILE A 307 18.41 -16.00 -23.24
CA ILE A 307 18.85 -17.34 -22.83
C ILE A 307 17.69 -18.17 -22.30
N ASN A 308 16.82 -17.60 -21.46
CA ASN A 308 15.65 -18.33 -20.96
C ASN A 308 14.65 -18.70 -22.06
N THR A 309 14.53 -17.86 -23.09
CA THR A 309 13.66 -18.16 -24.24
C THR A 309 14.26 -19.27 -25.10
N LEU A 310 15.57 -19.20 -25.38
CA LEU A 310 16.29 -20.23 -26.14
C LEU A 310 16.28 -21.57 -25.41
N LYS A 311 16.57 -21.60 -24.10
CA LYS A 311 16.50 -22.82 -23.27
C LYS A 311 15.09 -23.42 -23.23
N ASN A 312 14.05 -22.59 -23.24
CA ASN A 312 12.67 -23.09 -23.35
C ASN A 312 12.39 -23.72 -24.72
N LEU A 313 12.90 -23.14 -25.80
CA LEU A 313 12.78 -23.68 -27.14
C LEU A 313 13.58 -24.98 -27.29
N GLU A 314 14.84 -25.00 -26.85
CA GLU A 314 15.68 -26.20 -26.73
C GLU A 314 14.92 -27.36 -26.08
N SER A 315 14.25 -27.11 -24.96
CA SER A 315 13.47 -28.14 -24.26
C SER A 315 12.25 -28.67 -25.02
N LYS A 316 11.76 -27.93 -26.02
CA LYS A 316 10.57 -28.28 -26.82
C LYS A 316 10.92 -28.86 -28.19
N THR A 317 11.98 -28.34 -28.82
CA THR A 317 12.35 -28.66 -30.20
C THR A 317 13.56 -29.59 -30.26
N GLY A 318 14.37 -29.64 -29.21
CA GLY A 318 15.67 -30.33 -29.19
C GLY A 318 16.78 -29.57 -29.92
N GLU A 319 16.49 -28.44 -30.58
CA GLU A 319 17.48 -27.62 -31.28
C GLU A 319 18.30 -26.79 -30.29
N VAL A 320 19.63 -26.91 -30.35
CA VAL A 320 20.56 -26.12 -29.53
C VAL A 320 20.97 -24.86 -30.27
N TYR A 321 20.90 -23.71 -29.59
CA TYR A 321 21.23 -22.42 -30.19
C TYR A 321 22.64 -21.96 -29.77
N PRO A 322 23.56 -21.72 -30.73
CA PRO A 322 24.93 -21.35 -30.41
C PRO A 322 25.07 -19.87 -30.00
N LYS A 323 26.21 -19.51 -29.40
CA LYS A 323 26.48 -18.15 -28.89
C LYS A 323 26.39 -17.06 -29.97
N GLU A 324 26.65 -17.41 -31.22
CA GLU A 324 26.56 -16.53 -32.38
C GLU A 324 25.13 -16.03 -32.59
N ILE A 325 24.12 -16.87 -32.36
CA ILE A 325 22.70 -16.49 -32.43
C ILE A 325 22.34 -15.51 -31.30
N ILE A 326 22.87 -15.72 -30.09
CA ILE A 326 22.68 -14.80 -28.98
C ILE A 326 23.24 -13.42 -29.35
N LYS A 327 24.44 -13.40 -29.92
CA LYS A 327 25.07 -12.16 -30.41
C LYS A 327 24.25 -11.50 -31.51
N GLU A 328 23.78 -12.25 -32.50
CA GLU A 328 22.93 -11.73 -33.59
C GLU A 328 21.65 -11.08 -33.06
N ILE A 329 20.95 -11.74 -32.13
CA ILE A 329 19.73 -11.22 -31.49
C ILE A 329 20.04 -9.92 -30.73
N LEU A 330 21.13 -9.91 -29.95
CA LEU A 330 21.52 -8.78 -29.12
C LEU A 330 21.91 -7.57 -29.97
N ASP A 331 22.75 -7.78 -30.99
CA ASP A 331 23.22 -6.74 -31.92
C ASP A 331 22.07 -6.22 -32.79
N GLY A 332 21.19 -7.11 -33.27
CA GLY A 332 19.98 -6.74 -34.00
C GLY A 332 19.06 -5.84 -33.17
N ALA A 333 18.89 -6.15 -31.88
CA ALA A 333 18.10 -5.33 -30.97
C ALA A 333 18.76 -3.98 -30.61
N LYS A 334 20.09 -3.92 -30.54
CA LYS A 334 20.86 -2.70 -30.24
C LYS A 334 20.92 -1.73 -31.43
N LYS A 335 20.88 -2.24 -32.66
CA LYS A 335 20.89 -1.39 -33.87
C LYS A 335 19.59 -0.61 -34.04
N VAL A 336 18.46 -1.18 -33.62
CA VAL A 336 17.13 -0.64 -33.90
C VAL A 336 16.50 -0.03 -32.64
N LYS A 337 16.18 1.26 -32.69
CA LYS A 337 15.55 1.99 -31.56
C LYS A 337 14.24 1.39 -31.06
N SER A 338 13.42 0.83 -31.94
CA SER A 338 12.17 0.13 -31.57
C SER A 338 12.41 -1.23 -30.90
N GLY A 339 13.63 -1.77 -30.98
CA GLY A 339 14.01 -3.09 -30.50
C GLY A 339 13.72 -4.21 -31.50
N LEU A 340 13.89 -5.44 -31.03
CA LEU A 340 13.68 -6.65 -31.81
C LEU A 340 12.33 -7.26 -31.46
N SER A 341 11.48 -7.53 -32.46
CA SER A 341 10.16 -8.14 -32.27
C SER A 341 10.22 -9.66 -32.24
N TYR A 342 9.19 -10.31 -31.70
CA TYR A 342 9.09 -11.78 -31.76
C TYR A 342 9.04 -12.31 -33.19
N LYS A 343 8.44 -11.56 -34.11
CA LYS A 343 8.44 -11.88 -35.54
C LYS A 343 9.88 -11.97 -36.07
N LYS A 344 10.70 -10.96 -35.77
CA LYS A 344 12.11 -10.95 -36.20
C LYS A 344 12.92 -12.02 -35.48
N LEU A 345 12.64 -12.29 -34.21
CA LEU A 345 13.26 -13.40 -33.47
C LEU A 345 12.99 -14.73 -34.18
N ARG A 346 11.75 -15.00 -34.57
CA ARG A 346 11.39 -16.23 -35.30
C ARG A 346 12.17 -16.37 -36.61
N GLU A 347 12.31 -15.28 -37.36
CA GLU A 347 13.10 -15.24 -38.59
C GLU A 347 14.58 -15.59 -38.34
N ILE A 348 15.19 -15.02 -37.30
CA ILE A 348 16.59 -15.31 -36.90
C ILE A 348 16.75 -16.79 -36.51
N LEU A 349 15.81 -17.32 -35.71
CA LEU A 349 15.85 -18.69 -35.23
C LEU A 349 15.43 -19.72 -36.30
N LYS A 350 14.91 -19.27 -37.44
CA LYS A 350 14.27 -20.14 -38.46
C LYS A 350 13.24 -21.10 -37.87
N LEU A 351 12.52 -20.64 -36.83
CA LEU A 351 11.66 -21.48 -36.00
C LEU A 351 10.32 -21.79 -36.70
N ASP A 352 9.95 -23.07 -36.76
CA ASP A 352 8.69 -23.55 -37.36
C ASP A 352 7.48 -22.77 -36.84
N GLU A 353 6.62 -22.39 -37.79
CA GLU A 353 5.42 -21.58 -37.57
C GLU A 353 4.42 -22.15 -36.55
N LYS A 354 4.44 -23.47 -36.32
CA LYS A 354 3.59 -24.18 -35.37
C LYS A 354 4.06 -24.04 -33.93
N ILE A 355 5.32 -23.62 -33.71
CA ILE A 355 5.92 -23.56 -32.38
C ILE A 355 5.70 -22.15 -31.79
N PRO A 356 4.87 -21.98 -30.74
CA PRO A 356 4.62 -20.68 -30.15
C PRO A 356 5.70 -20.28 -29.15
N PHE A 357 5.99 -18.97 -29.06
CA PHE A 357 6.78 -18.44 -27.95
C PHE A 357 5.96 -18.39 -26.65
N GLN A 358 6.58 -18.75 -25.53
CA GLN A 358 5.91 -18.74 -24.22
C GLN A 358 6.20 -17.44 -23.47
N ASP A 359 5.45 -16.37 -23.78
CA ASP A 359 5.49 -15.10 -23.05
C ASP A 359 4.06 -14.61 -22.78
N SER A 360 3.82 -14.13 -21.56
CA SER A 360 2.55 -13.54 -21.12
C SER A 360 2.01 -12.41 -22.00
N LYS A 361 2.86 -11.76 -22.80
CA LYS A 361 2.48 -10.69 -23.74
C LYS A 361 1.88 -11.22 -25.04
N LEU A 362 2.01 -12.52 -25.32
CA LEU A 362 1.61 -13.13 -26.58
C LEU A 362 0.34 -13.97 -26.39
N ASP A 363 -0.80 -13.41 -26.80
CA ASP A 363 -2.10 -14.11 -26.81
C ASP A 363 -2.40 -14.62 -28.23
N TYR A 364 -1.75 -15.74 -28.58
CA TYR A 364 -1.95 -16.41 -29.88
C TYR A 364 -3.41 -16.85 -30.10
N ILE A 365 -4.17 -17.08 -29.03
CA ILE A 365 -5.57 -17.54 -29.09
C ILE A 365 -6.48 -16.41 -29.57
N ALA A 366 -6.36 -15.21 -28.97
CA ALA A 366 -7.26 -14.10 -29.31
C ALA A 366 -6.87 -13.35 -30.59
N LYS A 367 -5.58 -13.34 -30.94
CA LYS A 367 -5.04 -12.43 -31.97
C LYS A 367 -4.20 -13.15 -33.04
N GLY A 368 -4.09 -14.48 -32.96
CA GLY A 368 -3.26 -15.26 -33.89
C GLY A 368 -1.81 -14.80 -33.90
N LYS A 369 -1.09 -15.04 -35.01
CA LYS A 369 0.32 -14.63 -35.18
C LYS A 369 0.56 -13.11 -35.21
N LYS A 370 -0.48 -12.27 -35.34
CA LYS A 370 -0.31 -10.79 -35.32
C LYS A 370 0.28 -10.29 -33.99
N VAL A 371 0.20 -11.08 -32.92
CA VAL A 371 0.83 -10.79 -31.63
C VAL A 371 2.36 -10.74 -31.68
N GLU A 372 3.00 -11.41 -32.64
CA GLU A 372 4.46 -11.47 -32.75
C GLU A 372 5.09 -10.14 -33.20
N THR A 373 4.27 -9.16 -33.58
CA THR A 373 4.71 -7.76 -33.75
C THR A 373 5.14 -7.12 -32.42
N ALA A 374 4.78 -7.71 -31.29
CA ALA A 374 5.23 -7.27 -29.98
C ALA A 374 6.77 -7.31 -29.85
N ILE A 375 7.31 -6.35 -29.12
CA ILE A 375 8.76 -6.24 -28.87
C ILE A 375 9.22 -7.33 -27.88
N PHE A 376 10.21 -8.12 -28.29
CA PHE A 376 10.87 -9.13 -27.49
C PHE A 376 11.85 -8.48 -26.49
N ILE A 377 12.87 -7.79 -27.01
CA ILE A 377 13.91 -7.07 -26.26
C ILE A 377 14.22 -5.73 -26.91
N LYS A 378 14.76 -4.76 -26.15
CA LYS A 378 15.18 -3.46 -26.66
C LYS A 378 16.22 -2.80 -25.75
N PHE A 379 17.05 -1.93 -26.32
CA PHE A 379 18.05 -1.11 -25.62
C PHE A 379 17.53 0.33 -25.41
N GLU A 380 16.41 0.45 -24.70
CA GLU A 380 15.68 1.71 -24.58
C GLU A 380 16.52 2.80 -23.91
N LYS A 381 17.24 2.48 -22.83
CA LYS A 381 17.99 3.47 -22.06
C LYS A 381 19.24 3.90 -22.80
N TYR A 382 19.93 2.96 -23.44
CA TYR A 382 21.04 3.25 -24.35
C TYR A 382 20.62 4.20 -25.50
N HIS A 383 19.54 3.89 -26.24
CA HIS A 383 19.10 4.74 -27.34
C HIS A 383 18.66 6.13 -26.88
N ARG A 384 18.01 6.21 -25.72
CA ARG A 384 17.62 7.50 -25.14
C ARG A 384 18.83 8.36 -24.77
N LEU A 385 19.90 7.76 -24.27
CA LEU A 385 21.17 8.46 -24.03
C LEU A 385 21.83 8.88 -25.34
N LYS A 386 21.85 7.99 -26.34
CA LYS A 386 22.38 8.29 -27.68
C LYS A 386 21.65 9.48 -28.32
N ASP A 387 20.32 9.49 -28.31
CA ASP A 387 19.51 10.60 -28.83
C ASP A 387 19.81 11.92 -28.10
N TYR A 388 20.00 11.87 -26.77
CA TYR A 388 20.31 13.06 -25.97
C TYR A 388 21.70 13.64 -26.29
N LEU A 389 22.63 12.79 -26.73
CA LEU A 389 24.00 13.12 -27.08
C LEU A 389 24.23 13.15 -28.59
N GLN A 390 23.18 13.26 -29.41
CA GLN A 390 23.29 13.26 -30.88
C GLN A 390 24.27 14.33 -31.40
N ASP A 391 24.32 15.50 -30.75
CA ASP A 391 25.22 16.61 -31.12
C ASP A 391 26.71 16.27 -30.86
N LEU A 392 26.98 15.16 -30.17
CA LEU A 392 28.29 14.65 -29.77
C LEU A 392 28.44 13.16 -30.13
N GLU A 393 27.78 12.71 -31.20
CA GLU A 393 27.69 11.28 -31.56
C GLU A 393 29.06 10.62 -31.78
N ALA A 394 30.02 11.30 -32.40
CA ALA A 394 31.36 10.78 -32.64
C ALA A 394 32.10 10.45 -31.33
N GLU A 395 32.04 11.35 -30.36
CA GLU A 395 32.61 11.13 -29.02
C GLU A 395 31.86 10.02 -28.30
N PHE A 396 30.53 10.03 -28.32
CA PHE A 396 29.70 8.97 -27.70
C PHE A 396 30.04 7.57 -28.22
N ASN A 397 30.18 7.42 -29.54
CA ASN A 397 30.51 6.14 -30.18
C ASN A 397 31.97 5.69 -29.90
N SER A 398 32.86 6.62 -29.52
CA SER A 398 34.26 6.30 -29.16
C SER A 398 34.43 5.82 -27.72
N LEU A 399 33.44 6.01 -26.85
CA LEU A 399 33.51 5.63 -25.44
C LEU A 399 33.48 4.11 -25.29
N ASP A 400 34.39 3.58 -24.47
CA ASP A 400 34.30 2.19 -24.03
C ASP A 400 33.13 1.99 -23.05
N ILE A 401 32.68 0.73 -22.92
CA ILE A 401 31.51 0.38 -22.12
C ILE A 401 31.70 0.73 -20.64
N LYS A 402 32.91 0.58 -20.08
CA LYS A 402 33.16 0.87 -18.66
C LYS A 402 33.05 2.37 -18.39
N THR A 403 33.64 3.19 -19.27
CA THR A 403 33.51 4.65 -19.19
C THR A 403 32.05 5.09 -19.35
N LEU A 404 31.33 4.52 -20.32
CA LEU A 404 29.91 4.79 -20.54
C LEU A 404 29.07 4.46 -19.30
N ASP A 405 29.28 3.27 -18.70
CA ASP A 405 28.55 2.84 -17.52
C ASP A 405 28.87 3.69 -16.29
N ASN A 406 30.12 4.11 -16.11
CA ASN A 406 30.51 5.03 -15.05
C ASN A 406 29.84 6.40 -15.18
N ILE A 407 29.79 6.96 -16.39
CA ILE A 407 29.06 8.20 -16.67
C ILE A 407 27.58 8.04 -16.30
N ILE A 408 26.96 6.96 -16.77
CA ILE A 408 25.54 6.67 -16.50
C ILE A 408 25.28 6.52 -15.00
N GLN A 409 26.15 5.81 -14.27
CA GLN A 409 26.08 5.64 -12.82
C GLN A 409 26.09 7.01 -12.11
N ILE A 410 26.98 7.91 -12.52
CA ILE A 410 27.09 9.28 -11.97
C ILE A 410 25.80 10.07 -12.22
N ILE A 411 25.32 10.16 -13.47
CA ILE A 411 24.15 10.99 -13.81
C ILE A 411 22.82 10.39 -13.33
N THR A 412 22.78 9.08 -13.10
CA THR A 412 21.61 8.39 -12.53
C THR A 412 21.44 8.78 -11.07
N PHE A 413 22.50 8.65 -10.27
CA PHE A 413 22.41 8.73 -8.81
C PHE A 413 22.64 10.12 -8.22
N ASN A 414 23.20 11.04 -9.01
CA ASN A 414 23.43 12.43 -8.61
C ASN A 414 22.48 13.34 -9.39
N LYS A 415 21.90 14.32 -8.69
CA LYS A 415 20.95 15.31 -9.26
C LYS A 415 21.38 16.75 -9.03
N SER A 416 22.49 16.98 -8.32
CA SER A 416 23.11 18.29 -8.18
C SER A 416 24.07 18.52 -9.35
N PRO A 417 23.93 19.61 -10.11
CA PRO A 417 24.89 19.98 -11.15
C PRO A 417 26.32 20.08 -10.61
N LYS A 418 26.50 20.57 -9.38
CA LYS A 418 27.81 20.69 -8.71
C LYS A 418 28.44 19.32 -8.44
N ASP A 419 27.67 18.38 -7.90
CA ASP A 419 28.15 17.02 -7.61
C ASP A 419 28.47 16.28 -8.91
N ILE A 420 27.62 16.40 -9.93
CA ILE A 420 27.83 15.80 -11.26
C ILE A 420 29.11 16.36 -11.88
N LYS A 421 29.29 17.69 -11.91
CA LYS A 421 30.49 18.36 -12.43
C LYS A 421 31.76 17.83 -11.77
N THR A 422 31.76 17.73 -10.44
CA THR A 422 32.91 17.26 -9.67
C THR A 422 33.25 15.81 -10.01
N LYS A 423 32.25 14.93 -10.14
CA LYS A 423 32.47 13.51 -10.47
C LYS A 423 32.87 13.29 -11.94
N LEU A 424 32.24 14.01 -12.88
CA LEU A 424 32.55 13.92 -14.31
C LEU A 424 33.91 14.52 -14.67
N SER A 425 34.40 15.51 -13.92
CA SER A 425 35.76 16.06 -14.14
C SER A 425 36.88 15.04 -13.95
N LYS A 426 36.59 13.89 -13.30
CA LYS A 426 37.51 12.77 -13.12
C LYS A 426 37.43 11.73 -14.25
N GLN A 427 36.52 11.91 -15.20
CA GLN A 427 36.33 11.01 -16.35
C GLN A 427 37.06 11.58 -17.57
N ASN A 428 37.56 10.71 -18.43
CA ASN A 428 38.25 11.10 -19.65
C ASN A 428 37.25 11.47 -20.78
N ILE A 429 36.57 12.61 -20.62
CA ILE A 429 35.56 13.12 -21.58
C ILE A 429 35.71 14.62 -21.82
N SER A 430 35.29 15.08 -22.99
CA SER A 430 35.37 16.48 -23.41
C SER A 430 34.56 17.41 -22.50
N LYS A 431 34.96 18.69 -22.42
CA LYS A 431 34.22 19.71 -21.66
C LYS A 431 32.79 19.90 -22.19
N SER A 432 32.59 19.79 -23.50
CA SER A 432 31.27 19.90 -24.14
C SER A 432 30.35 18.77 -23.68
N LEU A 433 30.85 17.52 -23.65
CA LEU A 433 30.11 16.38 -23.14
C LEU A 433 29.80 16.52 -21.65
N GLN A 434 30.76 16.99 -20.85
CA GLN A 434 30.53 17.27 -19.43
C GLN A 434 29.41 18.29 -19.22
N GLU A 435 29.39 19.40 -19.95
CA GLU A 435 28.37 20.44 -19.82
C GLU A 435 26.97 19.92 -20.17
N LYS A 436 26.86 19.15 -21.26
CA LYS A 436 25.60 18.48 -21.65
C LYS A 436 25.13 17.52 -20.54
N LEU A 437 26.03 16.69 -20.00
CA LEU A 437 25.72 15.74 -18.93
C LEU A 437 25.47 16.39 -17.55
N ILE A 438 25.97 17.60 -17.30
CA ILE A 438 25.66 18.35 -16.08
C ILE A 438 24.21 18.87 -16.13
N ALA A 439 23.73 19.27 -17.30
CA ALA A 439 22.34 19.70 -17.50
C ALA A 439 21.34 18.55 -17.36
N ASN A 440 21.74 17.32 -17.73
CA ASN A 440 21.04 16.03 -17.60
C ASN A 440 19.51 16.10 -17.46
N THR A 441 18.83 15.99 -18.59
CA THR A 441 17.36 15.93 -18.67
C THR A 441 16.82 14.48 -18.80
N LEU A 442 17.71 13.48 -18.75
CA LEU A 442 17.35 12.07 -18.98
C LEU A 442 16.58 11.43 -17.83
N GLY A 443 16.79 11.89 -16.60
CA GLY A 443 15.94 11.49 -15.49
C GLY A 443 16.07 10.05 -14.98
N PHE A 444 17.16 9.37 -15.33
CA PHE A 444 17.47 8.03 -14.85
C PHE A 444 17.50 7.93 -13.32
N ASN A 445 16.91 6.87 -12.76
CA ASN A 445 16.73 6.73 -11.30
C ASN A 445 16.58 5.27 -10.80
N GLN A 446 16.85 4.27 -11.64
CA GLN A 446 16.64 2.86 -11.31
C GLN A 446 17.97 2.14 -11.12
N SER A 447 17.97 1.08 -10.30
CA SER A 447 19.13 0.20 -10.09
C SER A 447 18.74 -1.27 -10.21
N ILE A 448 19.70 -2.14 -10.50
CA ILE A 448 19.55 -3.59 -10.36
C ILE A 448 20.09 -4.05 -9.00
N ARG A 449 20.13 -5.36 -8.71
CA ARG A 449 20.68 -5.91 -7.44
C ARG A 449 22.19 -6.15 -7.47
N LEU A 450 22.78 -6.18 -8.65
CA LEU A 450 24.20 -6.42 -8.88
C LEU A 450 24.96 -5.09 -8.99
N SER A 451 26.25 -5.06 -8.64
CA SER A 451 27.16 -3.96 -8.94
C SER A 451 27.70 -4.09 -10.37
N LEU A 452 28.34 -3.03 -10.88
CA LEU A 452 29.07 -3.11 -12.17
C LEU A 452 30.20 -4.14 -12.09
N LYS A 453 30.89 -4.23 -10.94
CA LYS A 453 31.90 -5.27 -10.66
C LYS A 453 31.35 -6.69 -10.84
N ALA A 454 30.18 -6.99 -10.26
CA ALA A 454 29.56 -8.30 -10.44
C ALA A 454 29.15 -8.55 -11.89
N LEU A 455 28.66 -7.53 -12.61
CA LEU A 455 28.30 -7.66 -14.02
C LEU A 455 29.51 -7.94 -14.91
N ASP A 456 30.66 -7.32 -14.62
CA ASP A 456 31.91 -7.55 -15.37
C ASP A 456 32.35 -9.02 -15.34
N GLU A 457 32.08 -9.74 -14.24
CA GLU A 457 32.38 -11.18 -14.10
C GLU A 457 31.30 -12.08 -14.72
N ILE A 458 30.02 -11.68 -14.65
CA ILE A 458 28.89 -12.53 -15.05
C ILE A 458 28.59 -12.44 -16.56
N LEU A 459 28.66 -11.23 -17.14
CA LEU A 459 28.27 -11.02 -18.54
C LEU A 459 29.08 -11.83 -19.57
N PRO A 460 30.40 -12.03 -19.42
CA PRO A 460 31.17 -12.87 -20.35
C PRO A 460 30.55 -14.28 -20.49
N LEU A 461 30.24 -14.93 -19.38
CA LEU A 461 29.64 -16.27 -19.37
C LEU A 461 28.21 -16.28 -19.94
N MET A 462 27.42 -15.25 -19.66
CA MET A 462 26.07 -15.15 -20.22
C MET A 462 26.08 -14.93 -21.73
N ARG A 463 27.09 -14.24 -22.28
CA ARG A 463 27.26 -14.09 -23.74
C ARG A 463 27.60 -15.44 -24.41
N GLU A 464 28.18 -16.38 -23.67
CA GLU A 464 28.39 -17.77 -24.11
C GLU A 464 27.12 -18.63 -24.05
N GLY A 465 26.00 -18.09 -23.53
CA GLY A 465 24.72 -18.78 -23.43
C GLY A 465 24.46 -19.47 -22.09
N LYS A 466 25.34 -19.29 -21.10
CA LYS A 466 25.13 -19.81 -19.75
C LYS A 466 24.03 -19.03 -19.04
N ARG A 467 23.14 -19.73 -18.36
CA ARG A 467 22.11 -19.10 -17.52
C ARG A 467 22.76 -18.37 -16.35
N TYR A 468 22.02 -17.45 -15.74
CA TYR A 468 22.52 -16.67 -14.61
C TYR A 468 23.01 -17.56 -13.45
N ASP A 469 22.25 -18.60 -13.10
CA ASP A 469 22.64 -19.56 -12.07
C ASP A 469 23.93 -20.32 -12.40
N GLU A 470 24.09 -20.74 -13.65
CA GLU A 470 25.31 -21.39 -14.15
C GLU A 470 26.51 -20.44 -14.11
N ALA A 471 26.33 -19.19 -14.54
CA ALA A 471 27.37 -18.17 -14.49
C ALA A 471 27.83 -17.85 -13.05
N ILE A 472 26.90 -17.84 -12.09
CA ILE A 472 27.24 -17.66 -10.67
C ILE A 472 28.01 -18.85 -10.11
N GLU A 473 27.64 -20.08 -10.48
CA GLU A 473 28.34 -21.29 -10.04
C GLU A 473 29.79 -21.29 -10.53
N GLU A 474 30.02 -20.95 -11.78
CA GLU A 474 31.34 -20.98 -12.42
C GLU A 474 32.26 -19.83 -11.98
N THR A 475 31.71 -18.63 -11.76
CA THR A 475 32.47 -17.51 -11.17
C THR A 475 32.83 -17.75 -9.70
N GLY A 476 32.19 -18.71 -9.03
CA GLY A 476 32.37 -18.97 -7.61
C GLY A 476 31.82 -17.86 -6.71
N LEU A 477 30.97 -16.97 -7.24
CA LEU A 477 30.36 -15.88 -6.48
C LEU A 477 29.41 -16.42 -5.41
N LYS A 478 29.80 -16.27 -4.13
CA LYS A 478 29.00 -16.74 -2.99
C LYS A 478 28.34 -15.58 -2.26
N MET A 479 27.04 -15.71 -2.02
CA MET A 479 26.34 -14.82 -1.10
C MET A 479 26.89 -14.96 0.32
N LYS A 480 27.28 -13.85 0.97
CA LYS A 480 27.61 -13.81 2.40
C LYS A 480 26.35 -14.03 3.24
N LYS A 481 26.02 -15.28 3.56
CA LYS A 481 24.94 -15.61 4.52
C LYS A 481 25.45 -15.44 5.95
N LYS A 482 24.88 -14.51 6.72
CA LYS A 482 25.09 -14.45 8.17
C LYS A 482 24.16 -15.45 8.87
N ASN A 483 24.67 -16.66 9.13
CA ASN A 483 23.97 -17.63 9.97
C ASN A 483 24.45 -17.49 11.43
N THR A 484 23.72 -16.71 12.22
CA THR A 484 23.92 -16.60 13.68
C THR A 484 22.63 -17.02 14.38
N LYS A 485 22.54 -18.29 14.73
CA LYS A 485 21.39 -18.83 15.48
C LYS A 485 21.41 -18.30 16.90
N SER A 486 20.22 -18.10 17.45
CA SER A 486 20.00 -17.63 18.81
C SER A 486 18.72 -18.22 19.39
N ILE A 487 18.64 -18.30 20.72
CA ILE A 487 17.44 -18.80 21.42
C ILE A 487 16.22 -17.93 21.11
N LEU A 488 16.39 -16.60 21.13
CA LEU A 488 15.32 -15.65 20.84
C LEU A 488 15.56 -15.03 19.47
N LEU A 489 14.54 -15.06 18.62
CA LEU A 489 14.63 -14.48 17.28
C LEU A 489 15.01 -12.99 17.37
N PRO A 490 16.10 -12.54 16.70
CA PRO A 490 16.55 -11.15 16.71
C PRO A 490 15.54 -10.25 15.98
N PRO A 491 15.66 -8.92 15.99
CA PRO A 491 14.86 -8.04 15.13
C PRO A 491 15.26 -8.16 13.66
N LEU A 492 14.30 -8.10 12.74
CA LEU A 492 14.55 -8.18 11.29
C LEU A 492 15.46 -7.04 10.77
N THR A 493 15.48 -5.90 11.44
CA THR A 493 16.34 -4.75 11.10
C THR A 493 17.81 -4.99 11.40
N GLU A 494 18.14 -6.00 12.20
CA GLU A 494 19.50 -6.37 12.59
C GLU A 494 20.01 -7.55 11.74
N THR A 495 19.24 -7.99 10.74
CA THR A 495 19.58 -9.09 9.84
C THR A 495 19.72 -8.63 8.39
N GLU A 496 20.19 -9.53 7.52
CA GLU A 496 20.31 -9.29 6.07
C GLU A 496 18.96 -9.05 5.35
N PHE A 497 17.84 -9.25 6.04
CA PHE A 497 16.49 -9.08 5.50
C PHE A 497 15.91 -7.67 5.72
N SER A 498 16.71 -6.70 6.17
CA SER A 498 16.27 -5.35 6.54
C SER A 498 15.68 -4.51 5.39
N ASP A 499 16.15 -4.71 4.16
CA ASP A 499 16.03 -3.74 3.07
C ASP A 499 14.82 -3.93 2.14
N THR A 500 14.00 -4.96 2.37
CA THR A 500 13.17 -5.52 1.28
C THR A 500 11.66 -5.46 1.48
N LEU A 501 11.15 -4.81 2.53
CA LEU A 501 9.79 -5.09 2.97
C LEU A 501 8.86 -3.88 3.13
N ASN A 502 7.62 -4.10 2.68
CA ASN A 502 6.49 -3.22 2.89
C ASN A 502 6.28 -2.96 4.40
N PRO A 503 6.01 -1.72 4.85
CA PRO A 503 5.70 -1.40 6.25
C PRO A 503 4.65 -2.32 6.91
N VAL A 504 3.65 -2.76 6.15
CA VAL A 504 2.63 -3.73 6.62
C VAL A 504 3.28 -5.06 6.99
N VAL A 505 4.11 -5.59 6.10
CA VAL A 505 4.83 -6.85 6.31
C VAL A 505 5.81 -6.72 7.46
N ASN A 506 6.57 -5.62 7.54
CA ASN A 506 7.49 -5.37 8.65
C ASN A 506 6.81 -5.39 10.00
N ARG A 507 5.61 -4.80 10.10
CA ARG A 507 4.85 -4.81 11.35
C ARG A 507 4.34 -6.19 11.70
N ALA A 508 3.82 -6.94 10.72
CA ALA A 508 3.37 -8.31 10.94
C ALA A 508 4.52 -9.23 11.39
N ILE A 509 5.68 -9.16 10.74
CA ILE A 509 6.88 -9.91 11.15
C ILE A 509 7.34 -9.50 12.55
N ALA A 510 7.34 -8.20 12.86
CA ALA A 510 7.72 -7.72 14.19
C ALA A 510 6.78 -8.23 15.29
N GLN A 511 5.47 -8.36 15.02
CA GLN A 511 4.53 -8.97 15.97
C GLN A 511 4.67 -10.49 16.02
N CYS A 512 4.90 -11.16 14.89
CA CYS A 512 5.16 -12.59 14.81
C CYS A 512 6.37 -12.96 15.68
N ARG A 513 7.47 -12.22 15.53
CA ARG A 513 8.66 -12.31 16.39
C ARG A 513 8.31 -12.19 17.88
N LYS A 514 7.45 -11.24 18.26
CA LYS A 514 7.07 -11.06 19.68
C LYS A 514 6.28 -12.25 20.21
N VAL A 515 5.38 -12.81 19.40
CA VAL A 515 4.63 -14.02 19.75
C VAL A 515 5.57 -15.22 19.89
N ILE A 516 6.41 -15.49 18.89
CA ILE A 516 7.41 -16.57 18.92
C ILE A 516 8.31 -16.46 20.14
N ASN A 517 8.89 -15.28 20.39
CA ASN A 517 9.78 -15.09 21.53
C ASN A 517 9.04 -15.22 22.87
N ALA A 518 7.76 -14.86 22.94
CA ALA A 518 6.94 -15.06 24.15
C ALA A 518 6.64 -16.55 24.38
N VAL A 519 6.29 -17.29 23.33
CA VAL A 519 6.12 -18.76 23.38
C VAL A 519 7.40 -19.42 23.86
N ILE A 520 8.56 -19.06 23.27
CA ILE A 520 9.85 -19.66 23.64
C ILE A 520 10.24 -19.35 25.09
N LYS A 521 10.00 -18.12 25.56
CA LYS A 521 10.26 -17.75 26.97
C LYS A 521 9.42 -18.55 27.95
N LYS A 522 8.16 -18.86 27.61
CA LYS A 522 7.23 -19.57 28.50
C LYS A 522 7.38 -21.10 28.41
N TYR A 523 7.53 -21.63 27.21
CA TYR A 523 7.41 -23.08 26.93
C TYR A 523 8.73 -23.74 26.46
N GLY A 524 9.80 -22.95 26.32
CA GLY A 524 11.09 -23.40 25.82
C GLY A 524 11.16 -23.48 24.29
N LYS A 525 12.27 -24.01 23.78
CA LYS A 525 12.50 -24.20 22.34
C LYS A 525 11.47 -25.17 21.73
N VAL A 526 11.21 -25.02 20.43
CA VAL A 526 10.27 -25.85 19.66
C VAL A 526 11.00 -26.71 18.63
N HIS A 527 10.39 -27.81 18.21
CA HIS A 527 10.94 -28.67 17.16
C HIS A 527 10.60 -28.10 15.78
N LYS A 528 9.36 -27.63 15.60
CA LYS A 528 8.87 -27.09 14.33
C LYS A 528 8.02 -25.83 14.51
N ILE A 529 8.02 -24.99 13.48
CA ILE A 529 7.09 -23.87 13.30
C ILE A 529 6.33 -24.08 11.99
N HIS A 530 5.01 -24.16 12.07
CA HIS A 530 4.12 -24.20 10.91
C HIS A 530 3.50 -22.82 10.75
N LEU A 531 3.51 -22.26 9.54
CA LEU A 531 3.00 -20.91 9.31
C LEU A 531 2.16 -20.81 8.04
N GLU A 532 1.10 -20.02 8.12
CA GLU A 532 0.27 -19.58 7.01
C GLU A 532 0.27 -18.05 6.98
N PHE A 533 0.49 -17.46 5.81
CA PHE A 533 0.28 -16.03 5.60
C PHE A 533 -0.98 -15.80 4.78
N THR A 534 -1.71 -14.75 5.13
CA THR A 534 -2.82 -14.32 4.28
C THR A 534 -2.31 -13.87 2.91
N ARG A 535 -3.01 -14.26 1.83
CA ARG A 535 -2.69 -13.87 0.43
C ARG A 535 -2.61 -12.35 0.21
N GLU A 536 -3.10 -11.56 1.15
CA GLU A 536 -3.22 -10.11 1.09
C GLU A 536 -1.97 -9.38 1.60
N ILE A 537 -1.20 -10.00 2.50
CA ILE A 537 -0.14 -9.30 3.25
C ILE A 537 1.01 -8.79 2.37
N GLY A 538 1.32 -9.53 1.29
CA GLY A 538 2.35 -9.17 0.30
C GLY A 538 1.85 -8.32 -0.86
N LYS A 539 0.55 -8.05 -0.93
CA LYS A 539 -0.06 -7.27 -2.00
C LYS A 539 -0.06 -5.78 -1.64
N ASN A 540 -0.05 -4.91 -2.64
CA ASN A 540 -0.24 -3.48 -2.42
C ASN A 540 -1.72 -3.18 -2.08
N PHE A 541 -2.00 -1.97 -1.60
CA PHE A 541 -3.37 -1.60 -1.19
C PHE A 541 -4.41 -1.71 -2.32
N LYS A 542 -4.04 -1.39 -3.57
CA LYS A 542 -4.93 -1.45 -4.74
C LYS A 542 -5.34 -2.90 -5.04
N ASP A 543 -4.38 -3.81 -5.04
CA ASP A 543 -4.60 -5.23 -5.26
C ASP A 543 -5.41 -5.85 -4.10
N ARG A 544 -5.09 -5.48 -2.85
CA ARG A 544 -5.89 -5.90 -1.68
C ARG A 544 -7.33 -5.40 -1.76
N SER A 545 -7.52 -4.12 -2.06
CA SER A 545 -8.86 -3.51 -2.17
C SER A 545 -9.66 -4.18 -3.27
N LYS A 546 -9.03 -4.54 -4.40
CA LYS A 546 -9.68 -5.31 -5.46
C LYS A 546 -10.13 -6.68 -4.96
N ILE A 547 -9.29 -7.40 -4.22
CA ILE A 547 -9.62 -8.71 -3.64
C ILE A 547 -10.74 -8.61 -2.63
N LEU A 548 -10.68 -7.64 -1.71
CA LEU A 548 -11.73 -7.41 -0.71
C LEU A 548 -13.06 -7.07 -1.38
N LYS A 549 -13.03 -6.22 -2.41
CA LYS A 549 -14.21 -5.90 -3.23
C LYS A 549 -14.77 -7.15 -3.91
N GLU A 550 -13.93 -7.96 -4.55
CA GLU A 550 -14.34 -9.22 -5.18
C GLU A 550 -14.94 -10.20 -4.15
N GLN A 551 -14.38 -10.28 -2.93
CA GLN A 551 -14.92 -11.10 -1.85
C GLN A 551 -16.29 -10.58 -1.37
N GLN A 552 -16.43 -9.26 -1.19
CA GLN A 552 -17.69 -8.64 -0.79
C GLN A 552 -18.76 -8.84 -1.85
N GLU A 553 -18.46 -8.56 -3.12
CA GLU A 553 -19.36 -8.81 -4.25
C GLU A 553 -19.74 -10.30 -4.34
N ASN A 554 -18.84 -11.22 -4.00
CA ASN A 554 -19.16 -12.65 -3.93
C ASN A 554 -20.10 -12.98 -2.76
N TYR A 555 -19.91 -12.34 -1.59
CA TYR A 555 -20.78 -12.49 -0.42
C TYR A 555 -22.18 -11.94 -0.71
N ASP A 556 -22.28 -10.73 -1.24
CA ASP A 556 -23.55 -10.08 -1.58
C ASP A 556 -24.34 -10.94 -2.59
N ARG A 557 -23.65 -11.48 -3.62
CA ARG A 557 -24.25 -12.42 -4.58
C ARG A 557 -24.71 -13.73 -3.93
N ASN A 558 -24.05 -14.19 -2.87
CA ASN A 558 -24.52 -15.37 -2.14
C ASN A 558 -25.77 -15.03 -1.31
N GLN A 559 -25.82 -13.85 -0.68
CA GLN A 559 -26.97 -13.41 0.10
C GLN A 559 -28.20 -13.15 -0.77
N GLU A 560 -28.02 -12.52 -1.93
CA GLU A 560 -29.08 -12.34 -2.92
C GLU A 560 -29.65 -13.69 -3.39
N ALA A 561 -28.77 -14.64 -3.71
CA ALA A 561 -29.18 -15.98 -4.09
C ALA A 561 -29.90 -16.73 -2.95
N LEU A 562 -29.43 -16.59 -1.70
CA LEU A 562 -30.09 -17.16 -0.52
C LEU A 562 -31.49 -16.56 -0.31
N LYS A 563 -31.64 -15.24 -0.50
CA LYS A 563 -32.94 -14.57 -0.40
C LYS A 563 -33.93 -15.13 -1.41
N ILE A 564 -33.51 -15.28 -2.67
CA ILE A 564 -34.33 -15.89 -3.72
C ILE A 564 -34.66 -17.34 -3.36
N CYS A 565 -33.69 -18.12 -2.87
CA CYS A 565 -33.95 -19.49 -2.42
C CYS A 565 -35.07 -19.53 -1.36
N LYS A 566 -35.03 -18.62 -0.38
CA LYS A 566 -36.07 -18.50 0.66
C LYS A 566 -37.43 -18.10 0.08
N GLU A 567 -37.46 -17.08 -0.77
CA GLU A 567 -38.69 -16.57 -1.41
C GLU A 567 -39.42 -17.67 -2.22
N ILE A 568 -38.66 -18.58 -2.83
CA ILE A 568 -39.24 -19.66 -3.66
C ILE A 568 -39.28 -21.02 -2.97
N GLY A 569 -38.89 -21.12 -1.70
CA GLY A 569 -38.90 -22.38 -0.95
C GLY A 569 -37.88 -23.43 -1.44
N LEU A 570 -36.76 -23.00 -2.02
CA LEU A 570 -35.63 -23.87 -2.35
C LEU A 570 -34.74 -24.08 -1.12
N ALA A 571 -34.27 -25.31 -0.92
CA ALA A 571 -33.34 -25.65 0.16
C ALA A 571 -32.03 -24.82 0.07
N GLU A 572 -31.59 -24.27 1.20
CA GLU A 572 -30.44 -23.35 1.36
C GLU A 572 -29.07 -24.06 1.27
N ASN A 573 -28.89 -24.91 0.26
CA ASN A 573 -27.64 -25.62 0.04
C ASN A 573 -26.77 -24.97 -1.05
N GLY A 574 -25.47 -25.28 -1.04
CA GLY A 574 -24.50 -24.67 -1.96
C GLY A 574 -24.82 -24.89 -3.45
N ARG A 575 -25.49 -25.99 -3.81
CA ARG A 575 -25.89 -26.28 -5.19
C ARG A 575 -26.99 -25.34 -5.66
N ASN A 576 -28.02 -25.14 -4.85
CA ASN A 576 -29.14 -24.25 -5.18
C ASN A 576 -28.72 -22.77 -5.20
N ILE A 577 -27.88 -22.37 -4.24
CA ILE A 577 -27.25 -21.03 -4.26
C ILE A 577 -26.46 -20.83 -5.55
N LEU A 578 -25.70 -21.84 -6.00
CA LEU A 578 -24.97 -21.78 -7.26
C LEU A 578 -25.90 -21.71 -8.48
N LYS A 579 -27.00 -22.49 -8.52
CA LYS A 579 -28.01 -22.41 -9.59
C LYS A 579 -28.55 -20.99 -9.73
N VAL A 580 -29.03 -20.40 -8.64
CA VAL A 580 -29.59 -19.04 -8.64
C VAL A 580 -28.53 -18.02 -9.07
N LYS A 581 -27.28 -18.14 -8.59
CA LYS A 581 -26.19 -17.25 -9.01
C LYS A 581 -25.89 -17.34 -10.51
N LEU A 582 -25.94 -18.53 -11.10
CA LEU A 582 -25.72 -18.73 -12.53
C LEU A 582 -26.89 -18.18 -13.34
N TRP A 583 -28.13 -18.39 -12.89
CA TRP A 583 -29.34 -17.82 -13.46
C TRP A 583 -29.25 -16.28 -13.57
N ILE A 584 -28.95 -15.59 -12.46
CA ILE A 584 -28.76 -14.12 -12.45
C ILE A 584 -27.64 -13.71 -13.38
N ARG A 585 -26.50 -14.42 -13.37
CA ARG A 585 -25.33 -14.11 -14.21
C ARG A 585 -25.57 -14.30 -15.70
N GLN A 586 -26.56 -15.09 -16.09
CA GLN A 586 -26.89 -15.38 -17.47
C GLN A 586 -28.07 -14.54 -17.98
N ASP A 587 -28.41 -13.47 -17.27
CA ASP A 587 -29.58 -12.63 -17.57
C ASP A 587 -30.87 -13.45 -17.66
N GLU A 588 -30.98 -14.53 -16.86
CA GLU A 588 -32.15 -15.42 -16.81
C GLU A 588 -32.34 -16.31 -18.05
N PHE A 589 -31.35 -16.38 -18.94
CA PHE A 589 -31.42 -17.24 -20.13
C PHE A 589 -30.47 -18.44 -20.04
N CYS A 590 -30.87 -19.55 -20.64
CA CYS A 590 -29.98 -20.68 -20.90
C CYS A 590 -28.93 -20.26 -21.94
N VAL A 591 -27.64 -20.42 -21.62
CA VAL A 591 -26.53 -20.05 -22.53
C VAL A 591 -26.63 -20.82 -23.86
N TYR A 592 -26.95 -22.11 -23.81
CA TYR A 592 -26.94 -22.99 -24.99
C TYR A 592 -28.21 -22.93 -25.84
N SER A 593 -29.41 -22.89 -25.26
CA SER A 593 -30.64 -22.77 -26.06
C SER A 593 -31.11 -21.34 -26.30
N GLY A 594 -30.71 -20.39 -25.45
CA GLY A 594 -31.27 -19.03 -25.48
C GLY A 594 -32.71 -18.92 -25.00
N LYS A 595 -33.30 -20.03 -24.51
CA LYS A 595 -34.61 -20.00 -23.86
C LYS A 595 -34.49 -19.34 -22.49
N LYS A 596 -35.51 -18.55 -22.12
CA LYS A 596 -35.63 -17.99 -20.77
C LYS A 596 -35.83 -19.12 -19.76
N ILE A 597 -35.20 -18.99 -18.61
CA ILE A 597 -35.34 -19.85 -17.45
C ILE A 597 -36.18 -19.05 -16.46
N GLU A 598 -37.40 -19.50 -16.20
CA GLU A 598 -38.29 -18.83 -15.26
C GLU A 598 -37.94 -19.22 -13.81
N LEU A 599 -38.39 -18.41 -12.86
CA LEU A 599 -38.11 -18.62 -11.43
C LEU A 599 -38.61 -19.99 -10.93
N ILE A 600 -39.74 -20.47 -11.48
CA ILE A 600 -40.34 -21.77 -11.14
C ILE A 600 -39.49 -22.95 -11.63
N ASP A 601 -38.78 -22.78 -12.76
CA ASP A 601 -37.93 -23.82 -13.37
C ASP A 601 -36.77 -24.21 -12.44
N LEU A 602 -36.34 -23.30 -11.56
CA LEU A 602 -35.28 -23.54 -10.58
C LEU A 602 -35.67 -24.59 -9.52
N LYS A 603 -36.98 -24.80 -9.29
CA LYS A 603 -37.50 -25.80 -8.34
C LYS A 603 -37.46 -27.21 -8.89
N ASP A 604 -37.48 -27.36 -10.22
CA ASP A 604 -37.48 -28.67 -10.86
C ASP A 604 -36.04 -29.21 -10.96
N GLU A 605 -35.73 -30.23 -10.18
CA GLU A 605 -34.42 -30.89 -10.19
C GLU A 605 -34.11 -31.67 -11.48
N LYS A 606 -35.15 -31.99 -12.28
CA LYS A 606 -35.02 -32.73 -13.53
C LYS A 606 -34.93 -31.80 -14.75
N LEU A 607 -35.34 -30.54 -14.64
CA LEU A 607 -35.39 -29.61 -15.77
C LEU A 607 -34.04 -28.94 -16.09
N LEU A 608 -33.32 -28.48 -15.05
CA LEU A 608 -32.11 -27.68 -15.18
C LEU A 608 -30.87 -28.40 -14.65
N ASP A 609 -29.73 -28.17 -15.30
CA ASP A 609 -28.44 -28.71 -14.89
C ASP A 609 -27.34 -27.63 -14.90
N ILE A 610 -26.33 -27.84 -14.06
CA ILE A 610 -25.13 -27.00 -14.05
C ILE A 610 -24.09 -27.71 -14.91
N ASP A 611 -23.95 -27.26 -16.15
CA ASP A 611 -22.97 -27.80 -17.09
C ASP A 611 -21.57 -27.19 -16.88
N HIS A 612 -20.56 -27.99 -17.17
CA HIS A 612 -19.18 -27.54 -17.30
C HIS A 612 -18.87 -27.22 -18.77
N ILE A 613 -18.57 -25.96 -19.06
CA ILE A 613 -18.27 -25.45 -20.40
C ILE A 613 -17.18 -26.31 -21.04
N TYR A 614 -16.01 -26.37 -20.41
CA TYR A 614 -15.08 -27.45 -20.68
C TYR A 614 -15.45 -28.65 -19.83
N PRO A 615 -15.70 -29.82 -20.43
CA PRO A 615 -16.10 -31.01 -19.69
C PRO A 615 -15.16 -31.27 -18.50
N LEU A 616 -15.75 -31.59 -17.34
CA LEU A 616 -14.99 -31.74 -16.10
C LEU A 616 -13.96 -32.87 -16.20
N SER A 617 -14.29 -33.97 -16.87
CA SER A 617 -13.42 -35.12 -17.16
C SER A 617 -12.18 -34.77 -17.99
N ARG A 618 -12.27 -33.77 -18.87
CA ARG A 618 -11.18 -33.36 -19.79
C ARG A 618 -10.39 -32.15 -19.28
N SER A 619 -11.06 -31.20 -18.63
CA SER A 619 -10.45 -29.94 -18.18
C SER A 619 -9.99 -29.94 -16.73
N LEU A 620 -10.55 -30.86 -15.94
CA LEU A 620 -10.41 -30.96 -14.48
C LEU A 620 -10.74 -29.63 -13.77
N ASP A 621 -11.49 -28.73 -14.41
CA ASP A 621 -11.77 -27.38 -13.92
C ASP A 621 -13.19 -27.29 -13.35
N ASP A 622 -13.31 -27.40 -12.03
CA ASP A 622 -14.59 -27.24 -11.33
C ASP A 622 -14.87 -25.78 -10.90
N SER A 623 -14.08 -24.82 -11.38
CA SER A 623 -14.25 -23.42 -11.01
C SER A 623 -15.60 -22.89 -11.47
N GLN A 624 -16.14 -21.89 -10.75
CA GLN A 624 -17.40 -21.26 -11.13
C GLN A 624 -17.35 -20.62 -12.53
N ASN A 625 -16.16 -20.23 -13.02
CA ASN A 625 -15.99 -19.69 -14.36
C ASN A 625 -16.05 -20.78 -15.46
N ASN A 626 -16.07 -22.05 -15.09
CA ASN A 626 -16.32 -23.16 -16.01
C ASN A 626 -17.78 -23.63 -15.96
N LYS A 627 -18.66 -23.01 -15.17
CA LYS A 627 -20.03 -23.50 -14.94
C LYS A 627 -21.06 -22.58 -15.57
N VAL A 628 -22.08 -23.17 -16.20
CA VAL A 628 -23.27 -22.49 -16.74
C VAL A 628 -24.53 -23.26 -16.38
N LEU A 629 -25.64 -22.57 -16.17
CA LEU A 629 -26.95 -23.15 -15.94
C LEU A 629 -27.67 -23.35 -17.28
N VAL A 630 -28.07 -24.58 -17.58
CA VAL A 630 -28.67 -24.94 -18.87
C VAL A 630 -29.81 -25.93 -18.67
N PHE A 631 -30.66 -26.08 -19.68
CA PHE A 631 -31.66 -27.14 -19.67
C PHE A 631 -30.97 -28.51 -19.77
N ARG A 632 -31.38 -29.42 -18.89
CA ARG A 632 -30.74 -30.74 -18.70
C ARG A 632 -30.67 -31.55 -19.99
N ARG A 633 -31.70 -31.47 -20.85
CA ARG A 633 -31.75 -32.12 -22.17
C ARG A 633 -30.53 -31.76 -23.03
N ILE A 634 -30.10 -30.50 -23.02
CA ILE A 634 -29.00 -30.02 -23.85
C ILE A 634 -27.66 -30.49 -23.27
N ASN A 635 -27.53 -30.50 -21.95
CA ASN A 635 -26.34 -31.00 -21.28
C ASN A 635 -26.15 -32.51 -21.51
N GLN A 636 -27.19 -33.31 -21.25
CA GLN A 636 -27.11 -34.77 -21.23
C GLN A 636 -27.30 -35.42 -22.60
N GLY A 637 -28.07 -34.80 -23.51
CA GLY A 637 -28.35 -35.34 -24.85
C GLY A 637 -27.44 -34.77 -25.94
N ASP A 638 -27.35 -33.45 -26.04
CA ASP A 638 -26.75 -32.80 -27.22
C ASP A 638 -25.25 -32.52 -27.06
N LYS A 639 -24.83 -31.85 -25.98
CA LYS A 639 -23.44 -31.45 -25.74
C LYS A 639 -22.59 -32.61 -25.21
N GLY A 640 -23.06 -33.29 -24.15
CA GLY A 640 -22.32 -34.38 -23.50
C GLY A 640 -20.89 -33.99 -23.11
N ASN A 641 -19.93 -34.88 -23.40
CA ASN A 641 -18.51 -34.70 -23.07
C ASN A 641 -17.74 -33.81 -24.08
N LYS A 642 -18.44 -32.97 -24.85
CA LYS A 642 -17.87 -32.04 -25.81
C LYS A 642 -17.78 -30.63 -25.23
N THR A 643 -16.81 -29.85 -25.68
CA THR A 643 -16.80 -28.39 -25.53
C THR A 643 -17.91 -27.77 -26.41
N PRO A 644 -18.33 -26.52 -26.18
CA PRO A 644 -19.32 -25.88 -27.03
C PRO A 644 -18.90 -25.82 -28.50
N TYR A 645 -17.60 -25.63 -28.78
CA TYR A 645 -17.08 -25.61 -30.14
C TYR A 645 -17.12 -26.99 -30.79
N GLU A 646 -16.74 -28.06 -30.10
CA GLU A 646 -16.87 -29.43 -30.63
C GLU A 646 -18.33 -29.87 -30.80
N TRP A 647 -19.26 -29.28 -30.02
CA TRP A 647 -20.68 -29.59 -30.10
C TRP A 647 -21.36 -28.96 -31.32
N ILE A 648 -21.21 -27.64 -31.52
CA ILE A 648 -21.92 -26.89 -32.58
C ILE A 648 -21.03 -25.98 -33.43
N GLY A 649 -19.73 -25.94 -33.17
CA GLY A 649 -18.79 -25.04 -33.86
C GLY A 649 -18.50 -25.38 -35.32
N HIS A 650 -18.91 -26.57 -35.78
CA HIS A 650 -18.87 -26.97 -37.19
C HIS A 650 -20.07 -26.41 -37.99
N ASP A 651 -21.16 -26.00 -37.32
CA ASP A 651 -22.33 -25.38 -37.93
C ASP A 651 -22.19 -23.85 -37.80
N ALA A 652 -21.74 -23.20 -38.88
CA ALA A 652 -21.42 -21.76 -38.87
C ALA A 652 -22.60 -20.89 -38.43
N LYS A 653 -23.83 -21.26 -38.82
CA LYS A 653 -25.04 -20.50 -38.47
C LYS A 653 -25.34 -20.61 -36.98
N LYS A 654 -25.37 -21.83 -36.43
CA LYS A 654 -25.61 -22.05 -34.99
C LYS A 654 -24.49 -21.48 -34.11
N TRP A 655 -23.25 -21.56 -34.58
CA TRP A 655 -22.09 -20.99 -33.89
C TRP A 655 -22.17 -19.46 -33.81
N ASP A 656 -22.53 -18.80 -34.92
CA ASP A 656 -22.74 -17.35 -34.95
C ASP A 656 -23.92 -16.90 -34.08
N GLU A 657 -25.02 -17.66 -34.05
CA GLU A 657 -26.15 -17.41 -33.16
C GLU A 657 -25.75 -17.51 -31.68
N LEU A 658 -24.97 -18.52 -31.30
CA LEU A 658 -24.41 -18.65 -29.96
C LEU A 658 -23.52 -17.46 -29.61
N ILE A 659 -22.60 -17.06 -30.50
CA ILE A 659 -21.71 -15.92 -30.29
C ILE A 659 -22.51 -14.62 -30.10
N LYS A 660 -23.49 -14.37 -30.97
CA LYS A 660 -24.37 -13.19 -30.87
C LYS A 660 -25.07 -13.16 -29.51
N ARG A 661 -25.66 -14.27 -29.08
CA ARG A 661 -26.35 -14.40 -27.79
C ARG A 661 -25.42 -14.18 -26.59
N ILE A 662 -24.24 -14.79 -26.60
CA ILE A 662 -23.25 -14.60 -25.52
C ILE A 662 -22.79 -13.15 -25.46
N ASN A 663 -22.68 -12.48 -26.61
CA ASN A 663 -22.31 -11.07 -26.66
C ASN A 663 -23.42 -10.14 -26.16
N THR A 664 -24.70 -10.48 -26.33
CA THR A 664 -25.84 -9.69 -25.81
C THR A 664 -26.07 -9.87 -24.31
N MET A 665 -25.69 -11.00 -23.72
CA MET A 665 -25.75 -11.20 -22.26
C MET A 665 -24.81 -10.22 -21.53
N LYS A 666 -25.40 -9.28 -20.79
CA LYS A 666 -24.71 -8.18 -20.10
C LYS A 666 -24.03 -8.65 -18.82
N LYS A 667 -24.66 -9.57 -18.06
CA LYS A 667 -24.17 -10.03 -16.75
C LYS A 667 -23.15 -11.18 -16.83
N LEU A 668 -22.97 -11.79 -18.02
CA LEU A 668 -22.09 -12.94 -18.20
C LEU A 668 -20.60 -12.52 -18.20
N PRO A 669 -19.73 -13.07 -17.31
CA PRO A 669 -18.33 -12.63 -17.22
C PRO A 669 -17.50 -12.89 -18.48
N ARG A 670 -16.59 -11.97 -18.82
CA ARG A 670 -15.69 -12.11 -19.99
C ARG A 670 -14.87 -13.40 -20.00
N SER A 671 -14.42 -13.87 -18.83
CA SER A 671 -13.69 -15.14 -18.69
C SER A 671 -14.54 -16.35 -19.07
N VAL A 672 -15.83 -16.33 -18.73
CA VAL A 672 -16.80 -17.36 -19.12
C VAL A 672 -17.06 -17.30 -20.62
N LYS A 673 -17.29 -16.09 -21.17
CA LYS A 673 -17.47 -15.90 -22.63
C LYS A 673 -16.30 -16.47 -23.42
N LYS A 674 -15.05 -16.17 -23.00
CA LYS A 674 -13.83 -16.68 -23.63
C LYS A 674 -13.78 -18.21 -23.67
N LYS A 675 -14.18 -18.89 -22.59
CA LYS A 675 -14.19 -20.36 -22.55
C LYS A 675 -15.24 -20.96 -23.48
N ILE A 676 -16.41 -20.33 -23.58
CA ILE A 676 -17.48 -20.84 -24.45
C ILE A 676 -17.08 -20.74 -25.92
N VAL A 677 -16.38 -19.67 -26.32
CA VAL A 677 -15.95 -19.45 -27.71
C VAL A 677 -14.56 -20.01 -28.03
N ASP A 678 -13.95 -20.74 -27.09
CA ASP A 678 -12.63 -21.31 -27.28
C ASP A 678 -12.68 -22.45 -28.28
N LYS A 679 -11.82 -22.36 -29.31
CA LYS A 679 -11.70 -23.34 -30.39
C LYS A 679 -10.55 -24.32 -30.18
N ASN A 680 -9.64 -24.01 -29.26
CA ASN A 680 -8.34 -24.69 -29.11
C ASN A 680 -8.22 -25.31 -27.70
N PHE A 681 -9.29 -25.96 -27.24
CA PHE A 681 -9.26 -26.67 -25.97
C PHE A 681 -8.31 -27.88 -26.05
N THR A 682 -7.47 -28.03 -25.03
CA THR A 682 -6.55 -29.17 -24.89
C THR A 682 -6.87 -29.92 -23.61
N ASP A 683 -6.93 -31.25 -23.73
CA ASP A 683 -7.21 -32.13 -22.62
C ASP A 683 -6.09 -32.06 -21.58
N LYS A 684 -6.47 -31.99 -20.31
CA LYS A 684 -5.51 -32.09 -19.20
C LYS A 684 -5.24 -33.55 -18.86
N LYS A 685 -3.98 -33.85 -18.59
CA LYS A 685 -3.54 -35.17 -18.15
C LYS A 685 -3.98 -35.41 -16.71
N GLU A 686 -4.14 -36.69 -16.37
CA GLU A 686 -4.41 -37.11 -15.00
C GLU A 686 -3.26 -36.67 -14.09
N GLY A 687 -3.58 -36.11 -12.92
CA GLY A 687 -2.57 -35.59 -12.00
C GLY A 687 -2.16 -34.15 -12.27
N ASP A 688 -2.51 -33.51 -13.40
CA ASP A 688 -2.10 -32.13 -13.71
C ASP A 688 -2.60 -31.12 -12.66
N ARG A 689 -3.86 -31.24 -12.23
CA ARG A 689 -4.44 -30.35 -11.23
C ARG A 689 -4.01 -30.74 -9.82
N ALA A 690 -3.87 -32.04 -9.53
CA ALA A 690 -3.28 -32.51 -8.28
C ALA A 690 -1.84 -32.02 -8.10
N GLU A 691 -0.97 -32.13 -9.11
CA GLU A 691 0.40 -31.62 -9.11
C GLU A 691 0.44 -30.09 -9.00
N PHE A 692 -0.38 -29.39 -9.78
CA PHE A 692 -0.47 -27.93 -9.71
C PHE A 692 -0.93 -27.47 -8.32
N LEU A 693 -1.95 -28.10 -7.75
CA LEU A 693 -2.44 -27.78 -6.42
C LEU A 693 -1.42 -28.18 -5.36
N ALA A 694 -0.79 -29.36 -5.45
CA ALA A 694 0.26 -29.81 -4.54
C ALA A 694 1.44 -28.84 -4.48
N ARG A 695 1.86 -28.28 -5.63
CA ARG A 695 2.86 -27.20 -5.70
C ARG A 695 2.37 -25.90 -5.04
N ASN A 696 1.06 -25.64 -5.07
CA ASN A 696 0.43 -24.46 -4.46
C ASN A 696 -0.03 -24.65 -3.00
N LEU A 697 -0.06 -25.89 -2.50
CA LEU A 697 -0.41 -26.20 -1.10
C LEU A 697 0.69 -25.78 -0.14
N ASN A 698 1.93 -25.78 -0.62
CA ASN A 698 3.00 -25.04 0.01
C ASN A 698 2.93 -23.60 -0.52
N ASP A 699 2.68 -22.63 0.36
CA ASP A 699 2.65 -21.23 -0.07
C ASP A 699 4.09 -20.72 -0.31
N THR A 700 4.44 -20.62 -1.58
CA THR A 700 5.75 -20.20 -2.11
C THR A 700 5.88 -18.68 -2.26
N SER A 701 4.95 -17.90 -1.68
CA SER A 701 5.03 -16.45 -1.73
C SER A 701 6.37 -15.92 -1.23
N TYR A 702 6.79 -14.78 -1.78
CA TYR A 702 8.06 -14.13 -1.42
C TYR A 702 8.22 -13.94 0.10
N ILE A 703 7.12 -13.63 0.80
CA ILE A 703 7.11 -13.39 2.25
C ILE A 703 7.39 -14.69 3.01
N ASN A 704 6.73 -15.79 2.64
CA ASN A 704 6.95 -17.08 3.29
C ASN A 704 8.38 -17.54 3.12
N ARG A 705 8.92 -17.41 1.90
CA ARG A 705 10.33 -17.74 1.65
C ARG A 705 11.27 -16.92 2.53
N LEU A 706 11.03 -15.61 2.65
CA LEU A 706 11.84 -14.73 3.49
C LEU A 706 11.76 -15.12 4.97
N ILE A 707 10.57 -15.40 5.48
CA ILE A 707 10.39 -15.71 6.91
C ILE A 707 10.92 -17.09 7.24
N SER A 708 10.72 -18.07 6.36
CA SER A 708 11.33 -19.39 6.53
C SER A 708 12.86 -19.30 6.56
N GLN A 709 13.47 -18.50 5.68
CA GLN A 709 14.91 -18.24 5.72
C GLN A 709 15.34 -17.52 7.00
N TYR A 710 14.59 -16.48 7.39
CA TYR A 710 14.86 -15.73 8.60
C TYR A 710 14.78 -16.58 9.88
N LEU A 711 13.75 -17.42 10.01
CA LEU A 711 13.62 -18.37 11.12
C LEU A 711 14.75 -19.41 11.08
N ALA A 712 15.01 -20.01 9.92
CA ALA A 712 16.04 -21.04 9.78
C ALA A 712 17.46 -20.53 10.07
N SER A 713 17.78 -19.30 9.68
CA SER A 713 19.10 -18.70 9.85
C SER A 713 19.37 -18.17 11.26
N TYR A 714 18.33 -17.73 11.98
CA TYR A 714 18.50 -16.98 13.24
C TYR A 714 17.85 -17.61 14.48
N LEU A 715 16.98 -18.62 14.34
CA LEU A 715 16.34 -19.29 15.47
C LEU A 715 16.95 -20.66 15.76
N GLU A 716 17.20 -20.95 17.03
CA GLU A 716 17.53 -22.29 17.51
C GLU A 716 16.29 -23.15 17.70
N PHE A 717 16.25 -24.29 17.02
CA PHE A 717 15.22 -25.31 17.16
C PHE A 717 15.74 -26.49 17.99
N LEU A 718 14.83 -27.21 18.64
CA LEU A 718 15.13 -28.53 19.19
C LEU A 718 15.47 -29.50 18.05
N PRO A 719 16.38 -30.48 18.29
CA PRO A 719 16.73 -31.47 17.28
C PRO A 719 15.47 -32.24 16.83
N LEU A 720 15.45 -32.60 15.55
CA LEU A 720 14.51 -33.58 15.01
C LEU A 720 15.14 -34.97 15.16
N ASP A 721 14.31 -35.97 15.41
CA ASP A 721 14.71 -37.37 15.53
C ASP A 721 15.20 -37.93 14.18
N ASP A 722 16.03 -38.98 14.19
CA ASP A 722 16.68 -39.53 12.98
C ASP A 722 15.66 -40.14 12.00
N ALA A 723 14.47 -40.53 12.47
CA ALA A 723 13.37 -40.96 11.61
C ALA A 723 12.69 -39.82 10.83
N GLU A 724 12.95 -38.55 11.19
CA GLU A 724 12.64 -37.38 10.35
C GLU A 724 13.87 -36.91 9.54
N ASP A 725 14.99 -37.63 9.63
CA ASP A 725 16.17 -37.47 8.79
C ASP A 725 15.97 -38.26 7.50
N VAL A 726 15.76 -37.56 6.39
CA VAL A 726 15.93 -38.17 5.07
C VAL A 726 17.12 -37.46 4.47
N THR A 727 18.27 -38.07 4.72
CA THR A 727 19.60 -37.73 4.21
C THR A 727 19.54 -37.33 2.73
N GLN A 728 19.59 -36.02 2.43
CA GLN A 728 20.26 -35.37 1.28
C GLN A 728 19.84 -33.88 1.10
N LYS A 729 20.58 -33.16 0.23
CA LYS A 729 20.61 -31.70 0.00
C LYS A 729 19.23 -30.99 0.01
N ALA A 730 19.23 -29.72 0.42
CA ALA A 730 18.06 -28.85 0.38
C ALA A 730 17.39 -28.86 -1.01
N GLY A 731 16.14 -29.34 -1.08
CA GLY A 731 15.39 -29.46 -2.33
C GLY A 731 14.93 -30.88 -2.68
N THR A 732 15.45 -31.92 -2.02
CA THR A 732 14.98 -33.31 -2.17
C THR A 732 14.02 -33.74 -1.06
N LYS A 733 13.21 -34.76 -1.34
CA LYS A 733 12.11 -35.25 -0.52
C LYS A 733 12.64 -35.78 0.83
N GLY A 734 12.31 -35.09 1.93
CA GLY A 734 12.62 -35.50 3.31
C GLY A 734 13.74 -34.76 4.07
N SER A 735 14.12 -33.55 3.64
CA SER A 735 15.03 -32.67 4.41
C SER A 735 14.47 -32.26 5.80
N LYS A 736 15.33 -32.14 6.83
CA LYS A 736 15.04 -31.60 8.20
C LYS A 736 14.41 -30.19 8.18
N LYS A 737 13.12 -30.09 7.89
CA LYS A 737 12.39 -28.82 7.86
C LYS A 737 11.82 -28.49 9.23
N HIS A 738 12.54 -27.65 9.97
CA HIS A 738 12.01 -26.99 11.17
C HIS A 738 10.91 -25.98 10.87
N VAL A 739 10.77 -25.54 9.60
CA VAL A 739 9.75 -24.57 9.20
C VAL A 739 8.93 -25.13 8.04
N LEU A 740 7.61 -25.19 8.24
CA LEU A 740 6.63 -25.61 7.23
C LEU A 740 5.71 -24.45 6.88
N THR A 741 5.48 -24.23 5.59
CA THR A 741 4.65 -23.14 5.07
C THR A 741 3.40 -23.71 4.42
N LEU A 742 2.23 -23.39 4.94
CA LEU A 742 0.95 -23.93 4.47
C LEU A 742 0.20 -22.90 3.64
N GLY A 743 -0.49 -23.38 2.60
CA GLY A 743 -1.42 -22.59 1.80
C GLY A 743 -2.84 -22.69 2.37
N GLY A 744 -3.55 -21.56 2.43
CA GLY A 744 -4.89 -21.51 3.05
C GLY A 744 -5.98 -22.38 2.42
N SER A 745 -5.77 -22.92 1.22
CA SER A 745 -6.64 -23.96 0.67
C SER A 745 -6.56 -25.26 1.48
N LEU A 746 -5.37 -25.62 1.97
CA LEU A 746 -5.19 -26.79 2.83
C LEU A 746 -5.85 -26.57 4.19
N THR A 747 -5.61 -25.41 4.82
CA THR A 747 -6.24 -25.06 6.11
C THR A 747 -7.76 -25.08 6.01
N SER A 748 -8.32 -24.58 4.89
CA SER A 748 -9.77 -24.62 4.66
C SER A 748 -10.31 -26.03 4.45
N LEU A 749 -9.55 -26.90 3.78
CA LEU A 749 -9.91 -28.31 3.60
C LEU A 749 -9.91 -29.05 4.93
N LEU A 750 -8.81 -28.94 5.70
CA LEU A 750 -8.67 -29.59 7.00
C LEU A 750 -9.77 -29.13 7.95
N ARG A 751 -10.11 -27.83 7.95
CA ARG A 751 -11.27 -27.32 8.72
C ARG A 751 -12.56 -28.08 8.39
N HIS A 752 -12.83 -28.30 7.10
CA HIS A 752 -14.04 -28.98 6.65
C HIS A 752 -14.05 -30.47 7.06
N TYR A 753 -12.97 -31.20 6.78
CA TYR A 753 -12.89 -32.64 7.07
C TYR A 753 -12.82 -32.96 8.56
N TRP A 754 -12.17 -32.10 9.34
CA TRP A 754 -12.19 -32.24 10.79
C TRP A 754 -13.52 -31.81 11.40
N GLY A 755 -14.45 -31.25 10.62
CA GLY A 755 -15.79 -30.89 11.07
C GLY A 755 -15.77 -29.72 12.04
N LEU A 756 -14.83 -28.79 11.87
CA LEU A 756 -14.79 -27.55 12.64
C LEU A 756 -15.71 -26.50 12.00
N ASP A 757 -16.26 -25.61 12.84
CA ASP A 757 -17.18 -24.57 12.40
C ASP A 757 -16.57 -23.64 11.33
N ALA A 758 -17.45 -23.11 10.48
CA ALA A 758 -17.09 -22.13 9.48
C ALA A 758 -16.56 -20.83 10.13
N LYS A 759 -15.64 -20.15 9.43
CA LYS A 759 -15.04 -18.90 9.94
C LYS A 759 -16.10 -17.84 10.23
N ASN A 760 -16.28 -17.49 11.49
CA ASN A 760 -17.06 -16.31 11.87
C ASN A 760 -16.18 -15.05 11.79
N ARG A 761 -16.35 -14.27 10.71
CA ARG A 761 -15.60 -13.02 10.44
C ARG A 761 -15.91 -11.88 11.42
N ASN A 762 -16.96 -12.01 12.23
CA ASN A 762 -17.32 -11.00 13.23
C ASN A 762 -16.49 -11.11 14.52
N THR A 763 -15.67 -12.17 14.65
CA THR A 763 -14.84 -12.44 15.83
C THR A 763 -13.37 -12.52 15.45
N HIS A 764 -12.49 -12.34 16.43
CA HIS A 764 -11.04 -12.51 16.23
C HIS A 764 -10.54 -13.93 16.56
N LEU A 765 -11.39 -14.77 17.14
CA LEU A 765 -11.02 -16.10 17.66
C LEU A 765 -10.73 -17.13 16.57
N HIS A 766 -11.33 -16.98 15.38
CA HIS A 766 -11.09 -17.87 14.25
C HIS A 766 -9.61 -17.95 13.82
N HIS A 767 -8.80 -16.93 14.13
CA HIS A 767 -7.36 -16.97 13.90
C HIS A 767 -6.65 -18.04 14.75
N ALA A 768 -7.08 -18.24 16.01
CA ALA A 768 -6.53 -19.30 16.86
C ALA A 768 -6.98 -20.69 16.39
N GLN A 769 -8.23 -20.81 15.93
CA GLN A 769 -8.73 -22.03 15.30
C GLN A 769 -7.89 -22.41 14.06
N ASP A 770 -7.58 -21.43 13.20
CA ASP A 770 -6.71 -21.63 12.05
C ASP A 770 -5.29 -21.99 12.47
N ALA A 771 -4.74 -21.33 13.50
CA ALA A 771 -3.42 -21.65 14.04
C ALA A 771 -3.33 -23.09 14.60
N LEU A 772 -4.39 -23.59 15.24
CA LEU A 772 -4.49 -24.98 15.67
C LEU A 772 -4.49 -25.93 14.47
N ILE A 773 -5.25 -25.60 13.42
CA ILE A 773 -5.24 -26.40 12.18
C ILE A 773 -3.85 -26.44 11.57
N ILE A 774 -3.18 -25.29 11.50
CA ILE A 774 -1.82 -25.13 10.97
C ILE A 774 -0.82 -25.94 11.82
N ALA A 775 -0.94 -25.93 13.15
CA ALA A 775 -0.07 -26.68 14.04
C ALA A 775 -0.17 -28.19 13.81
N PHE A 776 -1.39 -28.72 13.66
CA PHE A 776 -1.64 -30.16 13.44
C PHE A 776 -1.44 -30.62 12.00
N ALA A 777 -1.34 -29.71 11.03
CA ALA A 777 -1.09 -30.07 9.65
C ALA A 777 0.30 -30.69 9.46
N THR A 778 0.34 -31.80 8.71
CA THR A 778 1.56 -32.57 8.41
C THR A 778 1.84 -32.60 6.91
N ASP A 779 3.08 -32.96 6.53
CA ASP A 779 3.41 -33.27 5.13
C ASP A 779 2.56 -34.44 4.59
N GLY A 780 2.13 -35.36 5.45
CA GLY A 780 1.18 -36.42 5.13
C GLY A 780 -0.16 -35.87 4.68
N ASN A 781 -0.70 -34.85 5.35
CA ASN A 781 -1.95 -34.20 4.93
C ASN A 781 -1.84 -33.55 3.55
N ILE A 782 -0.68 -32.98 3.21
CA ILE A 782 -0.42 -32.41 1.87
C ILE A 782 -0.46 -33.52 0.80
N GLN A 783 0.24 -34.63 1.04
CA GLN A 783 0.28 -35.77 0.12
C GLN A 783 -1.10 -36.42 -0.02
N SER A 784 -1.82 -36.58 1.09
CA SER A 784 -3.19 -37.11 1.10
C SER A 784 -4.15 -36.20 0.36
N PHE A 785 -4.04 -34.87 0.50
CA PHE A 785 -4.87 -33.96 -0.28
C PHE A 785 -4.53 -34.01 -1.78
N SER A 786 -3.25 -34.16 -2.14
CA SER A 786 -2.86 -34.38 -3.54
C SER A 786 -3.45 -35.69 -4.09
N LYS A 787 -3.32 -36.79 -3.34
CA LYS A 787 -3.88 -38.11 -3.71
C LYS A 787 -5.39 -38.09 -3.80
N TYR A 788 -6.06 -37.39 -2.89
CA TYR A 788 -7.51 -37.15 -2.93
C TYR A 788 -7.94 -36.46 -4.22
N LEU A 789 -7.25 -35.38 -4.59
CA LEU A 789 -7.56 -34.64 -5.80
C LEU A 789 -7.32 -35.51 -7.04
N GLN A 790 -6.24 -36.28 -7.04
CA GLN A 790 -5.95 -37.23 -8.11
C GLN A 790 -7.04 -38.32 -8.22
N SER A 791 -7.45 -38.94 -7.11
CA SER A 791 -8.52 -39.96 -7.14
C SER A 791 -9.87 -39.37 -7.52
N LYS A 792 -10.16 -38.12 -7.15
CA LYS A 792 -11.31 -37.36 -7.65
C LYS A 792 -11.23 -37.11 -9.16
N GLU A 793 -10.06 -36.75 -9.68
CA GLU A 793 -9.82 -36.57 -11.11
C GLU A 793 -10.01 -37.89 -11.88
N GLU A 794 -9.51 -39.00 -11.33
CA GLU A 794 -9.75 -40.35 -11.82
C GLU A 794 -11.24 -40.72 -11.80
N GLU A 795 -11.96 -40.39 -10.72
CA GLU A 795 -13.41 -40.58 -10.60
C GLU A 795 -14.15 -39.91 -11.77
N TYR A 796 -13.77 -38.68 -12.10
CA TYR A 796 -14.39 -37.92 -13.19
C TYR A 796 -14.07 -38.49 -14.58
N LYS A 797 -12.90 -39.08 -14.79
CA LYS A 797 -12.54 -39.72 -16.06
C LYS A 797 -13.11 -41.14 -16.20
N LYS A 798 -13.17 -41.92 -15.12
CA LYS A 798 -13.53 -43.35 -15.12
C LYS A 798 -15.05 -43.63 -14.98
N LYS A 799 -15.85 -42.67 -14.49
CA LYS A 799 -17.33 -42.78 -14.42
C LYS A 799 -18.03 -42.91 -15.79
N ALA A 800 -17.29 -42.86 -16.90
CA ALA A 800 -17.79 -43.12 -18.24
C ALA A 800 -18.03 -44.62 -18.54
N ASP A 801 -17.36 -45.57 -17.85
CA ASP A 801 -17.19 -46.92 -18.41
C ASP A 801 -17.64 -48.14 -17.57
N SER A 802 -18.13 -48.07 -16.31
CA SER A 802 -18.82 -49.22 -15.63
C SER A 802 -19.17 -48.98 -14.15
N LYS A 803 -20.18 -49.71 -13.65
CA LYS A 803 -20.61 -49.79 -12.23
C LYS A 803 -19.59 -50.48 -11.31
N GLU A 804 -18.82 -51.43 -11.83
CA GLU A 804 -17.88 -52.28 -11.07
C GLU A 804 -16.71 -51.48 -10.46
N LYS A 805 -16.31 -50.36 -11.10
CA LYS A 805 -15.24 -49.47 -10.63
C LYS A 805 -15.66 -48.44 -9.57
N ALA A 806 -16.96 -48.35 -9.25
CA ALA A 806 -17.46 -47.44 -8.22
C ALA A 806 -17.08 -47.89 -6.79
N GLU A 807 -16.81 -49.18 -6.59
CA GLU A 807 -16.39 -49.77 -5.32
C GLU A 807 -14.92 -49.51 -4.99
N ASP A 808 -14.02 -49.60 -5.99
CA ASP A 808 -12.60 -49.23 -5.84
C ASP A 808 -12.41 -47.74 -5.51
N LEU A 809 -13.25 -46.88 -6.11
CA LEU A 809 -13.28 -45.44 -5.82
C LEU A 809 -13.76 -45.15 -4.40
N LYS A 810 -14.80 -45.85 -3.91
CA LYS A 810 -15.23 -45.79 -2.50
C LYS A 810 -14.12 -46.23 -1.55
N ASN A 811 -13.36 -47.28 -1.90
CA ASN A 811 -12.23 -47.75 -1.10
C ASN A 811 -11.06 -46.74 -1.08
N SER A 812 -10.75 -46.08 -2.21
CA SER A 812 -9.74 -45.02 -2.27
C SER A 812 -10.14 -43.74 -1.50
N ASP A 813 -11.42 -43.37 -1.57
CA ASP A 813 -11.99 -42.22 -0.86
C ASP A 813 -12.04 -42.51 0.65
N ASN A 814 -12.33 -43.76 1.05
CA ASN A 814 -12.19 -44.22 2.43
C ASN A 814 -10.74 -44.18 2.93
N LYS A 815 -9.76 -44.62 2.12
CA LYS A 815 -8.33 -44.55 2.47
C LYS A 815 -7.85 -43.10 2.61
N THR A 816 -8.37 -42.20 1.78
CA THR A 816 -8.10 -40.77 1.86
C THR A 816 -8.74 -40.14 3.10
N LYS A 817 -10.03 -40.43 3.38
CA LYS A 817 -10.72 -40.00 4.60
C LYS A 817 -9.99 -40.48 5.86
N LYS A 818 -9.51 -41.72 5.87
CA LYS A 818 -8.64 -42.28 6.92
C LYS A 818 -7.36 -41.46 7.13
N SER A 819 -6.77 -40.94 6.05
CA SER A 819 -5.56 -40.11 6.13
C SER A 819 -5.81 -38.62 6.45
N LEU A 820 -7.07 -38.19 6.42
CA LEU A 820 -7.56 -36.88 6.86
C LEU A 820 -8.31 -36.98 8.20
N GLU A 821 -8.09 -38.08 8.94
CA GLU A 821 -8.64 -38.27 10.27
C GLU A 821 -8.29 -37.10 11.19
N ARG A 822 -9.17 -36.89 12.16
CA ARG A 822 -8.97 -35.86 13.18
C ARG A 822 -7.70 -36.19 13.96
N PRO A 823 -6.88 -35.20 14.33
CA PRO A 823 -5.66 -35.43 15.08
C PRO A 823 -5.93 -35.87 16.53
N LEU A 824 -7.17 -35.72 17.01
CA LEU A 824 -7.63 -36.03 18.36
C LEU A 824 -9.03 -36.65 18.27
N GLU A 825 -9.35 -37.60 19.15
CA GLU A 825 -10.68 -38.24 19.20
C GLU A 825 -11.78 -37.20 19.54
N ASN A 826 -11.50 -36.36 20.54
CA ASN A 826 -12.36 -35.25 20.99
C ASN A 826 -11.93 -33.89 20.41
N PHE A 827 -11.38 -33.87 19.19
CA PHE A 827 -10.77 -32.66 18.61
C PHE A 827 -11.66 -31.42 18.65
N ASN A 828 -12.92 -31.55 18.21
CA ASN A 828 -13.82 -30.41 18.11
C ASN A 828 -14.16 -29.78 19.46
N SER A 829 -14.46 -30.60 20.47
CA SER A 829 -14.79 -30.12 21.81
C SER A 829 -13.57 -29.51 22.48
N GLU A 830 -12.38 -30.11 22.35
CA GLU A 830 -11.15 -29.56 22.91
C GLU A 830 -10.77 -28.23 22.25
N VAL A 831 -10.86 -28.14 20.91
CA VAL A 831 -10.64 -26.89 20.17
C VAL A 831 -11.60 -25.80 20.65
N GLN A 832 -12.90 -26.11 20.77
CA GLN A 832 -13.89 -25.13 21.22
C GLN A 832 -13.66 -24.68 22.66
N GLU A 833 -13.32 -25.62 23.56
CA GLU A 833 -13.00 -25.32 24.96
C GLU A 833 -11.79 -24.38 25.06
N ARG A 834 -10.72 -24.68 24.32
CA ARG A 834 -9.51 -23.85 24.27
C ARG A 834 -9.82 -22.46 23.72
N ILE A 835 -10.58 -22.39 22.61
CA ILE A 835 -10.99 -21.13 21.99
C ILE A 835 -11.79 -20.25 22.96
N ASN A 836 -12.73 -20.83 23.70
CA ASN A 836 -13.58 -20.11 24.64
C ASN A 836 -12.79 -19.50 25.82
N LYS A 837 -11.61 -20.04 26.15
CA LYS A 837 -10.72 -19.54 27.21
C LYS A 837 -9.77 -18.43 26.73
N ILE A 838 -9.71 -18.14 25.43
CA ILE A 838 -8.76 -17.16 24.89
C ILE A 838 -9.13 -15.73 25.27
N PHE A 839 -8.20 -15.05 25.94
CA PHE A 839 -8.17 -13.60 25.98
C PHE A 839 -7.38 -13.04 24.80
N VAL A 840 -8.04 -12.25 23.96
CA VAL A 840 -7.43 -11.73 22.73
C VAL A 840 -6.50 -10.57 23.07
N SER A 841 -5.20 -10.77 22.88
CA SER A 841 -4.15 -9.80 23.17
C SER A 841 -4.12 -8.68 22.14
N LYS A 842 -3.97 -7.42 22.56
CA LYS A 842 -3.82 -6.29 21.65
C LYS A 842 -2.56 -5.47 21.95
N ALA A 843 -1.86 -5.05 20.90
CA ALA A 843 -0.68 -4.21 21.04
C ALA A 843 -1.05 -2.79 21.53
N PRO A 844 -0.50 -2.32 22.66
CA PRO A 844 -0.80 -0.98 23.18
C PRO A 844 -0.18 0.11 22.30
N ARG A 845 -0.79 1.29 22.27
CA ARG A 845 -0.34 2.46 21.51
C ARG A 845 0.03 3.61 22.43
N ARG A 846 1.30 3.64 22.84
CA ARG A 846 1.86 4.63 23.78
C ARG A 846 2.71 5.72 23.11
N ASN A 847 2.50 5.95 21.81
CA ASN A 847 3.23 7.00 21.09
C ASN A 847 2.75 8.38 21.54
N VAL A 848 3.66 9.21 22.05
CA VAL A 848 3.37 10.57 22.53
C VAL A 848 3.44 11.64 21.43
N THR A 849 3.68 11.24 20.18
CA THR A 849 3.80 12.14 19.03
C THR A 849 2.61 11.99 18.10
N GLY A 850 2.05 13.10 17.64
CA GLY A 850 0.95 13.15 16.68
C GLY A 850 0.76 14.57 16.12
N ALA A 851 -0.35 14.80 15.44
CA ALA A 851 -0.79 16.17 15.15
C ALA A 851 -1.14 16.87 16.48
N LEU A 852 -0.76 18.15 16.61
CA LEU A 852 -0.94 18.91 17.84
C LEU A 852 -2.37 19.43 18.00
N HIS A 853 -2.99 19.77 16.88
CA HIS A 853 -4.32 20.34 16.76
C HIS A 853 -4.81 20.08 15.32
N GLU A 854 -6.11 20.25 15.09
CA GLU A 854 -6.69 20.11 13.75
C GLU A 854 -6.11 21.15 12.79
N GLN A 855 -6.13 20.85 11.48
CA GLN A 855 -5.58 21.75 10.46
C GLN A 855 -6.47 22.96 10.19
N THR A 856 -7.78 22.83 10.46
CA THR A 856 -8.78 23.86 10.20
C THR A 856 -8.75 24.90 11.31
N ILE A 857 -8.57 26.16 10.94
CA ILE A 857 -8.77 27.29 11.84
C ILE A 857 -10.22 27.74 11.67
N ARG A 858 -11.02 27.63 12.72
CA ARG A 858 -12.44 28.05 12.74
C ARG A 858 -12.55 29.53 13.12
N SER A 859 -13.68 30.14 12.77
CA SER A 859 -14.02 31.50 13.20
C SER A 859 -14.23 31.54 14.71
N LYS A 860 -14.11 32.73 15.34
CA LYS A 860 -14.34 32.84 16.78
C LYS A 860 -15.83 32.66 17.11
N GLU A 861 -16.69 33.09 16.20
CA GLU A 861 -18.15 33.05 16.29
C GLU A 861 -18.68 31.61 16.44
N ASP A 862 -18.07 30.66 15.72
CA ASP A 862 -18.44 29.24 15.82
C ASP A 862 -18.18 28.69 17.23
N TYR A 863 -17.09 29.11 17.87
CA TYR A 863 -16.74 28.69 19.22
C TYR A 863 -17.55 29.41 20.30
N PHE A 864 -17.98 30.64 20.07
CA PHE A 864 -18.85 31.35 21.02
C PHE A 864 -20.17 30.60 21.23
N LYS A 865 -20.77 30.07 20.15
CA LYS A 865 -21.99 29.24 20.25
C LYS A 865 -21.74 27.97 21.08
N GLU A 866 -20.61 27.33 20.85
CA GLU A 866 -20.25 26.07 21.50
C GLU A 866 -20.00 26.26 23.01
N TYR A 867 -19.23 27.28 23.39
CA TYR A 867 -18.71 27.44 24.75
C TYR A 867 -19.45 28.46 25.64
N GLY A 868 -20.38 29.23 25.10
CA GLY A 868 -21.16 30.22 25.86
C GLY A 868 -20.55 31.62 25.81
N GLY A 869 -20.25 32.13 24.61
CA GLY A 869 -19.68 33.45 24.40
C GLY A 869 -18.16 33.52 24.57
N ILE A 870 -17.65 34.75 24.69
CA ILE A 870 -16.21 35.05 24.80
C ILE A 870 -15.63 34.43 26.08
N GLU A 871 -16.31 34.61 27.21
CA GLU A 871 -15.87 34.07 28.50
C GLU A 871 -15.72 32.54 28.44
N GLY A 872 -16.67 31.85 27.82
CA GLY A 872 -16.61 30.41 27.62
C GLY A 872 -15.43 29.94 26.79
N VAL A 873 -15.08 30.69 25.74
CA VAL A 873 -13.93 30.39 24.88
C VAL A 873 -12.61 30.62 25.62
N GLU A 874 -12.47 31.71 26.36
CA GLU A 874 -11.28 31.98 27.19
C GLU A 874 -11.08 30.89 28.25
N LYS A 875 -12.18 30.49 28.90
CA LYS A 875 -12.20 29.37 29.85
C LYS A 875 -11.80 28.06 29.17
N ALA A 876 -12.32 27.77 27.97
CA ALA A 876 -11.99 26.57 27.21
C ALA A 876 -10.50 26.52 26.82
N ILE A 877 -9.89 27.65 26.45
CA ILE A 877 -8.46 27.77 26.17
C ILE A 877 -7.63 27.51 27.43
N LYS A 878 -8.00 28.15 28.57
CA LYS A 878 -7.31 27.98 29.86
C LYS A 878 -7.31 26.52 30.32
N LEU A 879 -8.44 25.84 30.14
CA LEU A 879 -8.64 24.43 30.45
C LEU A 879 -7.99 23.46 29.47
N GLY A 880 -7.56 23.96 28.31
CA GLY A 880 -7.02 23.11 27.26
C GLY A 880 -8.08 22.25 26.56
N LYS A 881 -9.35 22.68 26.51
CA LYS A 881 -10.37 22.07 25.63
C LYS A 881 -10.14 22.38 24.15
N ILE A 882 -9.62 23.57 23.87
CA ILE A 882 -9.23 24.08 22.54
C ILE A 882 -7.85 24.75 22.63
N ARG A 883 -7.26 25.16 21.50
CA ARG A 883 -5.95 25.83 21.46
C ARG A 883 -6.02 27.13 20.69
N GLN A 884 -5.29 28.13 21.17
CA GLN A 884 -5.04 29.37 20.44
C GLN A 884 -3.67 29.30 19.76
N ILE A 885 -3.65 29.49 18.44
CA ILE A 885 -2.43 29.50 17.62
C ILE A 885 -2.41 30.80 16.84
N ASP A 886 -1.43 31.64 17.12
CA ASP A 886 -1.38 33.03 16.65
C ASP A 886 -2.70 33.76 17.00
N GLN A 887 -3.47 34.20 16.01
CA GLN A 887 -4.77 34.87 16.18
C GLN A 887 -5.97 33.93 15.98
N GLY A 888 -5.73 32.65 15.67
CA GLY A 888 -6.77 31.65 15.38
C GLY A 888 -7.02 30.69 16.54
N ILE A 889 -8.20 30.07 16.52
CA ILE A 889 -8.61 29.03 17.49
C ILE A 889 -8.78 27.71 16.73
N VAL A 890 -8.26 26.64 17.32
CA VAL A 890 -8.25 25.29 16.74
C VAL A 890 -8.64 24.24 17.76
N ASP A 891 -9.27 23.17 17.27
CA ASP A 891 -9.61 21.98 18.06
C ASP A 891 -8.37 21.11 18.29
N ASN A 892 -8.37 20.35 19.38
CA ASN A 892 -7.32 19.36 19.64
C ASN A 892 -7.41 18.18 18.65
N ASP A 893 -6.28 17.60 18.27
CA ASP A 893 -6.25 16.42 17.38
C ASP A 893 -5.92 15.13 18.16
N GLY A 894 -4.67 14.97 18.58
CA GLY A 894 -4.23 13.76 19.29
C GLY A 894 -4.34 13.87 20.81
N MET A 895 -5.18 13.04 21.44
CA MET A 895 -5.06 12.74 22.88
C MET A 895 -4.03 11.62 23.08
N VAL A 896 -2.98 11.90 23.86
CA VAL A 896 -1.86 10.98 24.10
C VAL A 896 -2.26 9.93 25.14
N ARG A 897 -2.76 10.40 26.29
CA ARG A 897 -3.19 9.57 27.41
C ARG A 897 -4.21 10.29 28.28
N SER A 898 -4.85 9.54 29.16
CA SER A 898 -5.76 10.02 30.18
C SER A 898 -5.21 9.64 31.55
N ASP A 899 -4.87 10.63 32.38
CA ASP A 899 -4.40 10.40 33.75
C ASP A 899 -5.62 10.24 34.67
N ILE A 900 -5.65 9.15 35.44
CA ILE A 900 -6.75 8.81 36.35
C ILE A 900 -6.36 9.13 37.78
N PHE A 901 -7.25 9.82 38.48
CA PHE A 901 -7.13 10.18 39.89
C PHE A 901 -8.29 9.62 40.69
N ARG A 902 -8.09 9.48 42.00
CA ARG A 902 -9.11 9.08 42.96
C ARG A 902 -9.13 10.04 44.15
N SER A 903 -10.32 10.51 44.50
CA SER A 903 -10.51 11.34 45.68
C SER A 903 -10.28 10.55 46.97
N LYS A 904 -9.57 11.13 47.94
CA LYS A 904 -9.27 10.48 49.23
C LYS A 904 -10.50 10.37 50.14
N ASP A 905 -11.42 11.33 50.07
CA ASP A 905 -12.62 11.41 50.90
C ASP A 905 -13.74 10.47 50.42
N LYS A 906 -14.05 10.51 49.12
CA LYS A 906 -15.21 9.82 48.53
C LYS A 906 -14.84 8.58 47.74
N GLY A 907 -13.55 8.38 47.46
CA GLY A 907 -13.08 7.28 46.63
C GLY A 907 -13.54 7.35 45.16
N GLU A 908 -14.08 8.49 44.71
CA GLU A 908 -14.56 8.73 43.33
C GLU A 908 -13.40 8.97 42.36
N TYR A 909 -13.55 8.51 41.11
CA TYR A 909 -12.54 8.66 40.05
C TYR A 909 -12.72 9.92 39.19
N TYR A 910 -11.59 10.48 38.80
CA TYR A 910 -11.47 11.69 38.00
C TYR A 910 -10.48 11.47 36.85
N VAL A 911 -10.66 12.18 35.73
CA VAL A 911 -9.82 12.03 34.54
C VAL A 911 -9.29 13.36 34.06
N VAL A 912 -7.96 13.42 33.88
CA VAL A 912 -7.23 14.54 33.31
C VAL A 912 -6.75 14.16 31.90
N PRO A 913 -7.26 14.79 30.83
CA PRO A 913 -6.84 14.48 29.48
C PRO A 913 -5.48 15.14 29.18
N VAL A 914 -4.61 14.42 28.48
CA VAL A 914 -3.29 14.90 28.07
C VAL A 914 -3.17 14.82 26.56
N TYR A 915 -3.06 15.97 25.90
CA TYR A 915 -2.98 16.08 24.45
C TYR A 915 -1.54 16.16 23.94
N THR A 916 -1.34 15.87 22.66
CA THR A 916 -0.06 16.01 21.96
C THR A 916 0.48 17.44 22.04
N TYR A 917 -0.39 18.45 22.06
CA TYR A 917 -0.02 19.84 22.27
C TYR A 917 0.64 20.05 23.63
N ASP A 918 0.08 19.46 24.70
CA ASP A 918 0.56 19.61 26.08
C ASP A 918 1.99 19.06 26.23
N VAL A 919 2.23 17.89 25.62
CA VAL A 919 3.58 17.29 25.51
C VAL A 919 4.55 18.19 24.73
N ALA A 920 4.08 18.83 23.66
CA ALA A 920 4.91 19.69 22.83
C ALA A 920 5.36 20.97 23.56
N ILE A 921 4.49 21.55 24.38
CA ILE A 921 4.81 22.76 25.17
C ILE A 921 5.45 22.45 26.53
N GLY A 922 5.45 21.18 26.96
CA GLY A 922 6.04 20.79 28.25
C GLY A 922 5.15 21.10 29.45
N LYS A 923 3.82 21.18 29.27
CA LYS A 923 2.87 21.53 30.33
C LYS A 923 2.07 20.28 30.69
N LEU A 924 2.21 19.79 31.92
CA LEU A 924 1.38 18.72 32.46
C LEU A 924 0.02 19.30 32.88
N PRO A 925 -1.10 18.93 32.23
CA PRO A 925 -2.42 19.36 32.68
C PRO A 925 -2.71 18.81 34.07
N ASN A 926 -3.37 19.57 34.95
CA ASN A 926 -3.71 19.12 36.32
C ASN A 926 -5.18 19.28 36.68
N LYS A 927 -6.05 19.52 35.69
CA LYS A 927 -7.47 19.74 35.90
C LYS A 927 -8.31 18.62 35.30
N ALA A 928 -9.20 18.03 36.10
CA ALA A 928 -10.07 16.93 35.71
C ALA A 928 -11.39 17.40 35.10
N ILE A 929 -11.86 16.67 34.09
CA ILE A 929 -13.01 17.06 33.27
C ILE A 929 -14.29 17.18 34.11
N VAL A 930 -14.96 18.32 34.00
CA VAL A 930 -16.34 18.55 34.46
C VAL A 930 -17.24 18.77 33.24
N SER A 931 -18.41 18.12 33.27
CA SER A 931 -19.38 18.16 32.18
C SER A 931 -20.44 19.26 32.35
N GLY A 932 -20.96 19.73 31.22
CA GLY A 932 -22.06 20.68 31.14
C GLY A 932 -21.66 22.16 31.25
N LYS A 933 -22.69 22.99 31.25
CA LYS A 933 -22.64 24.44 31.39
C LYS A 933 -23.25 24.86 32.73
N ASP A 934 -22.87 26.02 33.23
CA ASP A 934 -23.52 26.66 34.38
C ASP A 934 -24.87 27.29 33.97
N LYS A 935 -25.52 27.98 34.91
CA LYS A 935 -26.82 28.61 34.70
C LYS A 935 -26.77 29.75 33.67
N THR A 936 -25.61 30.31 33.38
CA THR A 936 -25.42 31.40 32.41
C THR A 936 -25.08 30.87 31.02
N GLY A 937 -25.02 29.54 30.84
CA GLY A 937 -24.71 28.91 29.55
C GLY A 937 -23.23 28.85 29.23
N VAL A 938 -22.36 29.18 30.18
CA VAL A 938 -20.90 29.11 30.07
C VAL A 938 -20.41 27.73 30.54
N ILE A 939 -19.36 27.19 29.94
CA ILE A 939 -18.82 25.91 30.40
C ILE A 939 -18.33 25.97 31.86
N LYS A 940 -18.55 24.89 32.61
CA LYS A 940 -18.07 24.77 34.00
C LYS A 940 -16.54 24.69 34.05
N ASP A 941 -15.95 25.21 35.13
CA ASP A 941 -14.52 25.02 35.40
C ASP A 941 -14.22 23.53 35.71
N TRP A 942 -13.00 23.13 35.40
CA TRP A 942 -12.51 21.79 35.72
C TRP A 942 -11.86 21.77 37.11
N ILE A 943 -11.96 20.63 37.78
CA ILE A 943 -11.50 20.45 39.16
C ILE A 943 -9.99 20.28 39.17
N GLU A 944 -9.28 21.01 40.02
CA GLU A 944 -7.84 20.87 40.18
C GLU A 944 -7.48 19.63 41.01
N MET A 945 -6.51 18.84 40.54
CA MET A 945 -6.02 17.65 41.24
C MET A 945 -4.94 18.07 42.25
N ASP A 946 -5.40 18.57 43.39
CA ASP A 946 -4.58 18.92 44.55
C ASP A 946 -4.30 17.70 45.45
N ASP A 947 -3.81 17.94 46.68
CA ASP A 947 -3.47 16.90 47.64
C ASP A 947 -4.66 16.05 48.12
N ASN A 948 -5.91 16.45 47.82
CA ASN A 948 -7.10 15.64 48.11
C ASN A 948 -7.31 14.49 47.12
N TYR A 949 -6.52 14.45 46.05
CA TYR A 949 -6.60 13.46 44.99
C TYR A 949 -5.32 12.64 44.89
N GLU A 950 -5.46 11.33 44.83
CA GLU A 950 -4.36 10.40 44.59
C GLU A 950 -4.31 10.03 43.11
N PHE A 951 -3.12 10.08 42.49
CA PHE A 951 -2.92 9.58 41.13
C PHE A 951 -2.95 8.05 41.13
N CYS A 952 -3.76 7.45 40.25
CA CYS A 952 -3.85 5.99 40.12
C CYS A 952 -2.95 5.46 39.00
N PHE A 953 -3.21 5.88 37.75
CA PHE A 953 -2.48 5.41 36.57
C PHE A 953 -2.83 6.26 35.33
N SER A 954 -2.01 6.17 34.29
CA SER A 954 -2.31 6.74 32.96
C SER A 954 -2.81 5.68 31.99
N LEU A 955 -3.85 5.99 31.22
CA LEU A 955 -4.40 5.15 30.16
C LEU A 955 -3.99 5.66 28.78
N PHE A 956 -3.27 4.81 28.04
CA PHE A 956 -2.99 5.00 26.62
C PHE A 956 -3.93 4.15 25.77
N LYS A 957 -4.09 4.54 24.50
CA LYS A 957 -4.97 3.81 23.58
C LYS A 957 -4.58 2.33 23.47
N ASP A 958 -5.59 1.47 23.58
CA ASP A 958 -5.49 0.01 23.67
C ASP A 958 -4.72 -0.52 24.91
N ASP A 959 -4.55 0.27 25.97
CA ASP A 959 -4.22 -0.28 27.28
C ASP A 959 -5.43 -1.11 27.80
N LEU A 960 -5.13 -2.17 28.54
CA LEU A 960 -6.14 -3.05 29.12
C LEU A 960 -6.58 -2.52 30.50
N VAL A 961 -7.87 -2.60 30.79
CA VAL A 961 -8.42 -2.29 32.11
C VAL A 961 -9.43 -3.34 32.55
N GLN A 962 -9.59 -3.47 33.87
CA GLN A 962 -10.69 -4.19 34.52
C GLN A 962 -11.70 -3.17 35.04
N ILE A 963 -12.97 -3.33 34.67
CA ILE A 963 -14.04 -2.37 34.98
C ILE A 963 -15.22 -3.10 35.61
N GLN A 964 -15.77 -2.52 36.69
CA GLN A 964 -17.08 -2.90 37.23
C GLN A 964 -17.87 -1.65 37.60
N THR A 965 -19.05 -1.49 37.01
CA THR A 965 -20.03 -0.47 37.43
C THR A 965 -20.91 -1.00 38.55
N ASN A 966 -21.63 -0.12 39.26
CA ASN A 966 -22.58 -0.56 40.28
C ASN A 966 -23.75 -1.39 39.73
N LYS A 967 -24.01 -1.32 38.42
CA LYS A 967 -25.04 -2.14 37.74
C LYS A 967 -24.50 -3.50 37.27
N MET A 968 -23.18 -3.71 37.33
CA MET A 968 -22.53 -4.92 36.85
C MET A 968 -22.38 -5.93 37.98
N PRO A 969 -22.90 -7.16 37.84
CA PRO A 969 -22.71 -8.21 38.84
C PRO A 969 -21.23 -8.63 38.92
N GLN A 970 -20.53 -8.64 37.79
CA GLN A 970 -19.12 -9.04 37.67
C GLN A 970 -18.29 -7.98 36.93
N SER A 971 -16.98 -7.97 37.19
CA SER A 971 -16.05 -7.10 36.46
C SER A 971 -15.72 -7.65 35.07
N VAL A 972 -15.50 -6.77 34.10
CA VAL A 972 -15.11 -7.13 32.73
C VAL A 972 -13.74 -6.56 32.36
N TYR A 973 -13.03 -7.24 31.47
CA TYR A 973 -11.76 -6.78 30.90
C TYR A 973 -11.99 -6.13 29.53
N ALA A 974 -11.49 -4.91 29.32
CA ALA A 974 -11.71 -4.18 28.08
C ALA A 974 -10.54 -3.27 27.72
N TYR A 975 -10.37 -3.00 26.42
CA TYR A 975 -9.31 -2.13 25.90
C TYR A 975 -9.77 -0.68 25.82
N PHE A 976 -9.00 0.24 26.40
CA PHE A 976 -9.29 1.67 26.36
C PHE A 976 -9.24 2.23 24.92
N VAL A 977 -10.27 2.98 24.52
CA VAL A 977 -10.40 3.57 23.19
C VAL A 977 -10.13 5.07 23.20
N GLY A 978 -10.69 5.79 24.18
CA GLY A 978 -10.56 7.25 24.30
C GLY A 978 -11.44 7.83 25.40
N THR A 979 -11.22 9.12 25.68
CA THR A 979 -11.95 9.92 26.68
C THR A 979 -12.69 11.07 25.99
N SER A 980 -13.91 11.35 26.43
CA SER A 980 -14.68 12.53 26.02
C SER A 980 -14.39 13.70 26.95
N SER A 981 -13.83 14.79 26.40
CA SER A 981 -13.58 16.06 27.13
C SER A 981 -14.86 16.83 27.49
N SER A 982 -15.99 16.46 26.91
CA SER A 982 -17.29 17.09 27.18
C SER A 982 -18.06 16.40 28.31
N THR A 983 -17.92 15.08 28.45
CA THR A 983 -18.72 14.28 29.40
C THR A 983 -17.91 13.61 30.50
N ALA A 984 -16.57 13.64 30.43
CA ALA A 984 -15.66 12.81 31.25
C ALA A 984 -15.86 11.29 31.07
N GLY A 985 -16.68 10.87 30.11
CA GLY A 985 -16.93 9.46 29.80
C GLY A 985 -15.74 8.82 29.10
N LEU A 986 -15.48 7.54 29.42
CA LEU A 986 -14.48 6.73 28.76
C LEU A 986 -15.15 5.66 27.91
N THR A 987 -14.53 5.38 26.75
CA THR A 987 -14.97 4.34 25.83
C THR A 987 -13.98 3.18 25.88
N PHE A 988 -14.51 1.97 25.99
CA PHE A 988 -13.75 0.73 26.03
C PHE A 988 -14.26 -0.25 24.97
N ARG A 989 -13.37 -1.10 24.45
CA ARG A 989 -13.68 -2.11 23.44
C ARG A 989 -13.52 -3.51 24.02
N HIS A 990 -14.46 -4.39 23.70
CA HIS A 990 -14.37 -5.81 24.01
C HIS A 990 -13.15 -6.47 23.34
N HIS A 991 -12.60 -7.53 23.94
CA HIS A 991 -11.35 -8.12 23.45
C HIS A 991 -11.53 -9.01 22.21
N SER A 992 -12.57 -9.86 22.17
CA SER A 992 -12.77 -10.89 21.14
C SER A 992 -13.93 -10.63 20.17
N ASN A 993 -14.79 -9.66 20.50
CA ASN A 993 -16.12 -9.47 19.92
C ASN A 993 -17.09 -10.66 20.09
N VAL A 994 -16.87 -11.49 21.13
CA VAL A 994 -17.82 -12.53 21.55
C VAL A 994 -18.22 -12.22 23.00
N LEU A 995 -19.44 -11.73 23.20
CA LEU A 995 -19.94 -11.39 24.53
C LEU A 995 -20.45 -12.64 25.25
N LYS A 996 -20.12 -12.76 26.53
CA LYS A 996 -20.80 -13.66 27.46
C LYS A 996 -22.20 -13.14 27.77
N GLU A 997 -23.07 -14.00 28.30
CA GLU A 997 -24.46 -13.63 28.58
C GLU A 997 -24.55 -12.43 29.52
N ASP A 998 -23.71 -12.41 30.56
CA ASP A 998 -23.58 -11.32 31.52
C ASP A 998 -22.92 -10.04 30.95
N GLU A 999 -22.30 -10.10 29.77
CA GLU A 999 -21.67 -8.94 29.13
C GLU A 999 -22.60 -8.18 28.17
N LYS A 1000 -23.67 -8.82 27.71
CA LYS A 1000 -24.60 -8.28 26.68
C LYS A 1000 -25.30 -7.00 27.11
N ASP A 1001 -25.59 -6.85 28.39
CA ASP A 1001 -26.26 -5.65 28.93
C ASP A 1001 -25.36 -4.41 28.94
N PHE A 1002 -24.04 -4.60 28.83
CA PHE A 1002 -23.05 -3.53 29.01
C PHE A 1002 -22.42 -3.10 27.68
N PHE A 1003 -22.16 -4.06 26.80
CA PHE A 1003 -21.50 -3.82 25.53
C PHE A 1003 -22.51 -3.65 24.40
N LYS A 1004 -22.41 -2.53 23.67
CA LYS A 1004 -23.27 -2.24 22.51
C LYS A 1004 -22.51 -2.46 21.21
N ALA A 1005 -23.22 -2.95 20.20
CA ALA A 1005 -22.66 -3.15 18.87
C ALA A 1005 -22.30 -1.80 18.20
N ASP A 1006 -21.15 -1.76 17.55
CA ASP A 1006 -20.64 -0.66 16.74
C ASP A 1006 -20.21 -1.22 15.38
N SER A 1007 -20.69 -0.62 14.29
CA SER A 1007 -20.52 -1.12 12.93
C SER A 1007 -19.06 -1.18 12.47
N ALA A 1008 -18.14 -0.45 13.12
CA ALA A 1008 -16.74 -0.39 12.73
C ALA A 1008 -15.77 -0.99 13.77
N SER A 1009 -16.16 -1.04 15.06
CA SER A 1009 -15.27 -1.33 16.17
C SER A 1009 -15.64 -2.59 16.96
N GLY A 1010 -16.67 -3.32 16.55
CA GLY A 1010 -17.16 -4.49 17.27
C GLY A 1010 -18.06 -4.08 18.42
N PHE A 1011 -17.72 -4.47 19.65
CA PHE A 1011 -18.54 -4.16 20.82
C PHE A 1011 -17.87 -3.11 21.72
N LEU A 1012 -18.61 -2.05 22.06
CA LEU A 1012 -18.13 -0.92 22.85
C LEU A 1012 -18.92 -0.75 24.15
N LEU A 1013 -18.20 -0.42 25.23
CA LEU A 1013 -18.73 0.02 26.51
C LEU A 1013 -18.41 1.51 26.68
N GLN A 1014 -19.43 2.35 26.80
CA GLN A 1014 -19.28 3.74 27.21
C GLN A 1014 -19.70 3.87 28.67
N SER A 1015 -18.81 4.38 29.52
CA SER A 1015 -19.07 4.46 30.95
C SER A 1015 -18.53 5.76 31.56
N GLY A 1016 -19.29 6.33 32.48
CA GLY A 1016 -18.79 7.35 33.39
C GLY A 1016 -17.95 6.69 34.47
N ILE A 1017 -16.79 7.28 34.81
CA ILE A 1017 -15.83 6.63 35.71
C ILE A 1017 -16.06 6.91 37.20
N ARG A 1018 -16.83 7.95 37.52
CA ARG A 1018 -16.86 8.56 38.86
C ARG A 1018 -17.17 7.58 39.98
N LYS A 1019 -18.14 6.69 39.78
CA LYS A 1019 -18.62 5.72 40.78
C LYS A 1019 -18.36 4.27 40.35
N LEU A 1020 -17.25 4.00 39.67
CA LEU A 1020 -16.87 2.63 39.34
C LEU A 1020 -16.48 1.87 40.61
N LYS A 1021 -17.04 0.67 40.78
CA LYS A 1021 -16.69 -0.24 41.89
C LYS A 1021 -15.27 -0.80 41.71
N ILE A 1022 -14.93 -1.19 40.47
CA ILE A 1022 -13.58 -1.63 40.10
C ILE A 1022 -13.13 -0.82 38.90
N PHE A 1023 -11.94 -0.22 38.99
CA PHE A 1023 -11.28 0.41 37.86
C PHE A 1023 -9.76 0.26 38.00
N LYS A 1024 -9.21 -0.78 37.37
CA LYS A 1024 -7.79 -1.13 37.46
C LYS A 1024 -7.15 -1.16 36.08
N LYS A 1025 -5.90 -0.71 35.99
CA LYS A 1025 -5.06 -0.90 34.79
C LYS A 1025 -4.41 -2.27 34.83
N CYS A 1026 -4.45 -2.96 33.71
CA CYS A 1026 -3.86 -4.28 33.54
C CYS A 1026 -2.85 -4.27 32.39
N VAL A 1027 -1.97 -5.28 32.38
CA VAL A 1027 -1.05 -5.56 31.28
C VAL A 1027 -1.43 -6.91 30.68
N VAL A 1028 -1.45 -6.97 29.35
CA VAL A 1028 -1.65 -8.20 28.60
C VAL A 1028 -0.37 -8.60 27.86
N SER A 1029 0.07 -9.84 28.06
CA SER A 1029 1.23 -10.39 27.36
C SER A 1029 0.93 -10.58 25.86
N ALA A 1030 1.95 -10.87 25.05
CA ALA A 1030 1.72 -11.21 23.63
C ALA A 1030 0.88 -12.48 23.45
N LEU A 1031 0.84 -13.34 24.48
CA LEU A 1031 0.09 -14.60 24.50
C LEU A 1031 -1.34 -14.42 25.02
N GLY A 1032 -1.69 -13.27 25.62
CA GLY A 1032 -3.03 -13.02 26.15
C GLY A 1032 -3.14 -13.11 27.67
N GLU A 1033 -2.04 -13.35 28.38
CA GLU A 1033 -2.03 -13.45 29.83
C GLU A 1033 -2.19 -12.08 30.46
N ILE A 1034 -3.10 -11.96 31.43
CA ILE A 1034 -3.42 -10.71 32.12
C ILE A 1034 -2.69 -10.69 33.46
N SER A 1035 -2.10 -9.54 33.78
CA SER A 1035 -1.54 -9.22 35.10
C SER A 1035 -1.92 -7.79 35.49
N GLU A 1036 -1.95 -7.51 36.79
CA GLU A 1036 -2.14 -6.14 37.26
C GLU A 1036 -0.94 -5.28 36.86
N ALA A 1037 -1.20 -4.06 36.38
CA ALA A 1037 -0.12 -3.16 36.00
C ALA A 1037 0.63 -2.69 37.25
N ARG A 1038 1.98 -2.65 37.16
CA ARG A 1038 2.79 -2.03 38.21
C ARG A 1038 2.39 -0.54 38.34
N LEU A 1039 2.18 -0.09 39.57
CA LEU A 1039 1.98 1.32 39.87
C LEU A 1039 3.26 2.08 39.51
N GLU A 1040 3.11 3.07 38.64
CA GLU A 1040 4.16 3.98 38.22
C GLU A 1040 3.78 5.38 38.71
N PRO A 1041 4.74 6.20 39.16
CA PRO A 1041 4.46 7.58 39.52
C PRO A 1041 3.93 8.34 38.30
N ARG A 1042 3.18 9.43 38.54
CA ARG A 1042 2.64 10.25 37.46
C ARG A 1042 3.78 10.81 36.60
N GLU A 1043 3.86 10.33 35.36
CA GLU A 1043 4.90 10.75 34.43
C GLU A 1043 4.73 12.22 33.99
N ASP A 1044 5.82 12.96 33.85
CA ASP A 1044 5.80 14.29 33.23
C ASP A 1044 5.56 14.22 31.70
N VAL A 1045 5.19 15.34 31.09
CA VAL A 1045 5.00 15.46 29.64
C VAL A 1045 6.00 16.43 29.03
N ARG A 1046 7.18 15.94 28.66
CA ARG A 1046 8.18 16.74 27.94
C ARG A 1046 8.82 15.95 26.81
N LEU A 1047 8.96 16.59 25.65
CA LEU A 1047 9.85 16.06 24.62
C LEU A 1047 11.30 16.16 25.11
N LYS A 1048 12.15 15.21 24.72
CA LYS A 1048 13.62 15.29 24.99
C LYS A 1048 14.25 16.61 24.51
N THR A 1049 13.61 17.26 23.53
CA THR A 1049 14.04 18.53 22.94
C THR A 1049 13.46 19.78 23.62
N THR A 1050 12.49 19.62 24.52
CA THR A 1050 11.92 20.75 25.27
C THR A 1050 12.97 21.23 26.26
N LYS A 1051 13.39 22.51 26.17
CA LYS A 1051 14.34 23.08 27.13
C LYS A 1051 13.76 22.90 28.54
N LYS A 1052 14.53 22.33 29.47
CA LYS A 1052 14.18 22.42 30.89
C LYS A 1052 14.05 23.92 31.19
N LYS A 1053 12.88 24.37 31.64
CA LYS A 1053 12.81 25.68 32.31
C LYS A 1053 13.80 25.59 33.46
N ARG A 1054 14.80 26.48 33.46
CA ARG A 1054 15.63 26.73 34.63
C ARG A 1054 14.76 27.35 35.70
#